data_AF-A0A1G1Y5U8-F1
#
_entry.id   AF-A0A1G1Y5U8-F1
#
_cell.length_a   1.000
_cell.length_b   1.000
_cell.length_c   1.000
_cell.angle_alpha   90.00
_cell.angle_beta   90.00
_cell.angle_gamma   90.00
#
_symmetry.space_group_name_H-M   'P 1'
#
loop_
_entity.id
_entity.type
_entity.pdbx_description
1 polymer ?
#
loop_
_entity_poly.entity_id
_entity_poly.type
_entity_poly.pdbx_seq_one_letter_code
_entity_poly.pdbx_strand_id
1 'polypeptide(L)'
;MPKNKIKIIVTLGPSTSSENDLKKIKDKGVDFVRINMSHSSIDDLKYFIGLAKKVGIPFIIDTEGSQVRTGDLNSSSISLEENDEIRIHRQSLVGDNKKISLKPGHVVEQLEAGDLIYVDFNVLILRVSDVSTIADGYITAKAVNSGTLGRNKAVVIDSALDKKLHLPPLSEKDYESIAVGLAAGVKYIAASFMRSAEFVKAVRKASGNKMKIISKIECLDALGNLDEIIRESDYLLLDRGDMSKEILIEKIPLLQKILLDRAHRANKEIFVATNLLEAMVEKRKPTRAEVHDVIATVLDGASGLTLSSETAIGKYPMECINVMNNLIKQAELVLNYDSQGRVVNKNSNHVMALADLLEEEKPLTLIVPHGGKLVTRIIKDNLDQLYLDSLEKIKLNNNLQMDVEQLAVGSFSPLEGFMGKKDFDSVLDNMRLASGLVWTIPIILDVSEEQAAKISIGDDVALIGDEGPMAILHVDDKYSFDKRETVRKLYDTESDDHPGIEWVKSLNPILLGGKVDLIKRRQSEFQEYALTPKQVRRLFREKNWSTVVGFHTRNVIHRSHEFIQLKAMADAGCDGLFIHPVVGKKKTGDFNAKYIIKSYQQMVKNFYPRDKVIFATFQTFSRYAGPREAVFTALCRQNFGCSHFIVGRDHTGVKDFYHPNASHDIFDKFPDLGIKVIKFDKVFYSKKLNSYVHEKKGPNHSEEDRFHISGTQARKMFEQGEVPPQWFMRPEISKMIIDAIAKGEEVFVKDEADYSRTGSVIWFTGLSGSGKTTIAEKLKKQLEKSGKKVVIIDGDDVRNTVNKKLGFSREDIKENNRLISDLAKQKIKDNDFVLVPIISPCREDRAAARSVVGSNFFEFFINCPIELCIKRDVKGLYKKALAGEIDNFIGIANSNPYEIPLNPDLEVKTQESSVDESVEKAFDFLKSKKLI
;
A
#
# COMPACT_ATOMS: atom_id res chain seq x y z
N MET A 1 29.74 17.83 9.34
CA MET A 1 28.29 17.57 9.57
C MET A 1 27.62 18.90 9.85
N PRO A 2 26.39 19.15 9.36
CA PRO A 2 25.69 20.39 9.71
C PRO A 2 25.55 20.45 11.24
N LYS A 3 25.93 21.58 11.84
CA LYS A 3 25.94 21.78 13.31
C LYS A 3 24.55 21.72 13.97
N ASN A 4 23.47 21.57 13.19
CA ASN A 4 22.10 21.90 13.61
C ASN A 4 21.07 20.77 13.39
N LYS A 5 21.48 19.48 13.34
CA LYS A 5 20.51 18.37 13.28
C LYS A 5 20.10 17.96 14.70
N ILE A 6 18.80 17.91 14.98
CA ILE A 6 18.25 17.37 16.23
C ILE A 6 18.57 15.87 16.30
N LYS A 7 19.17 15.44 17.40
CA LYS A 7 19.63 14.05 17.59
C LYS A 7 18.57 13.19 18.29
N ILE A 8 18.55 11.90 18.00
CA ILE A 8 17.69 10.93 18.68
C ILE A 8 18.55 9.91 19.43
N ILE A 9 18.23 9.71 20.72
CA ILE A 9 18.76 8.65 21.57
C ILE A 9 17.66 7.62 21.79
N VAL A 10 17.94 6.34 21.57
CA VAL A 10 16.99 5.23 21.81
C VAL A 10 17.49 4.33 22.93
N THR A 11 16.62 4.06 23.91
CA THR A 11 16.89 3.08 24.96
C THR A 11 16.58 1.68 24.46
N LEU A 12 17.57 0.79 24.52
CA LEU A 12 17.46 -0.61 24.16
C LEU A 12 16.91 -1.42 25.33
N GLY A 13 16.19 -2.49 25.01
CA GLY A 13 15.64 -3.41 25.99
C GLY A 13 15.05 -4.67 25.34
N PRO A 14 14.20 -5.42 26.05
CA PRO A 14 13.58 -6.64 25.54
C PRO A 14 12.90 -6.48 24.17
N SER A 15 12.23 -5.34 23.93
CA SER A 15 11.54 -5.04 22.66
C SER A 15 12.48 -4.66 21.51
N THR A 16 13.77 -4.45 21.77
CA THR A 16 14.80 -4.01 20.81
C THR A 16 16.11 -4.77 21.02
N SER A 17 16.01 -6.08 21.20
CA SER A 17 17.09 -6.95 21.68
C SER A 17 17.86 -7.70 20.59
N SER A 18 17.44 -7.64 19.32
CA SER A 18 18.13 -8.37 18.24
C SER A 18 19.02 -7.48 17.35
N GLU A 19 19.99 -8.09 16.68
CA GLU A 19 20.81 -7.40 15.66
C GLU A 19 19.95 -6.77 14.56
N ASN A 20 18.84 -7.43 14.18
CA ASN A 20 17.92 -6.91 13.17
C ASN A 20 17.20 -5.65 13.68
N ASP A 21 16.83 -5.61 14.96
CA ASP A 21 16.19 -4.43 15.54
C ASP A 21 17.14 -3.23 15.53
N LEU A 22 18.40 -3.43 15.92
CA LEU A 22 19.41 -2.36 15.90
C LEU A 22 19.71 -1.87 14.47
N LYS A 23 19.71 -2.76 13.46
CA LYS A 23 19.81 -2.36 12.05
C LYS A 23 18.64 -1.45 11.65
N LYS A 24 17.41 -1.82 12.01
CA LYS A 24 16.22 -0.98 11.76
C LYS A 24 16.30 0.36 12.47
N ILE A 25 16.72 0.37 13.74
CA ILE A 25 16.93 1.60 14.53
C ILE A 25 17.91 2.53 13.82
N LYS A 26 19.06 1.99 13.37
CA LYS A 26 20.07 2.74 12.61
C LYS A 26 19.53 3.26 11.28
N ASP A 27 18.84 2.43 10.51
CA ASP A 27 18.28 2.80 9.20
C ASP A 27 17.18 3.88 9.30
N LYS A 28 16.51 3.97 10.46
CA LYS A 28 15.56 5.04 10.79
C LYS A 28 16.20 6.35 11.24
N GLY A 29 17.54 6.43 11.21
CA GLY A 29 18.27 7.67 11.45
C GLY A 29 18.52 8.02 12.91
N VAL A 30 18.44 7.04 13.82
CA VAL A 30 18.79 7.19 15.24
C VAL A 30 20.30 7.39 15.39
N ASP A 31 20.69 8.41 16.16
CA ASP A 31 22.10 8.81 16.28
C ASP A 31 22.84 8.04 17.39
N PHE A 32 22.15 7.70 18.49
CA PHE A 32 22.71 6.93 19.59
C PHE A 32 21.74 5.89 20.12
N VAL A 33 22.28 4.77 20.60
CA VAL A 33 21.55 3.81 21.43
C VAL A 33 22.12 3.78 22.84
N ARG A 34 21.27 3.55 23.84
CA ARG A 34 21.68 3.42 25.24
C ARG A 34 21.05 2.21 25.90
N ILE A 35 21.60 1.81 27.05
CA ILE A 35 20.95 0.86 27.98
C ILE A 35 20.88 1.50 29.36
N ASN A 36 19.72 1.41 30.02
CA ASN A 36 19.52 1.96 31.36
C ASN A 36 19.96 0.96 32.43
N MET A 37 21.06 1.27 33.12
CA MET A 37 21.65 0.39 34.13
C MET A 37 20.85 0.30 35.44
N SER A 38 19.82 1.13 35.67
CA SER A 38 18.91 0.96 36.82
C SER A 38 18.06 -0.31 36.71
N HIS A 39 17.86 -0.82 35.49
CA HIS A 39 17.02 -1.98 35.20
C HIS A 39 17.75 -3.12 34.47
N SER A 40 19.06 -2.96 34.25
CA SER A 40 19.88 -3.91 33.48
C SER A 40 21.07 -4.42 34.29
N SER A 41 21.51 -5.63 33.98
CA SER A 41 22.71 -6.23 34.55
C SER A 41 23.97 -5.82 33.78
N ILE A 42 25.15 -6.09 34.35
CA ILE A 42 26.43 -5.92 33.65
C ILE A 42 26.55 -6.85 32.44
N ASP A 43 25.89 -8.00 32.46
CA ASP A 43 25.89 -8.91 31.31
C ASP A 43 25.00 -8.40 30.18
N ASP A 44 23.86 -7.78 30.50
CA ASP A 44 23.06 -7.06 29.51
C ASP A 44 23.87 -5.93 28.86
N LEU A 45 24.62 -5.15 29.65
CA LEU A 45 25.50 -4.10 29.15
C LEU A 45 26.51 -4.64 28.12
N LYS A 46 27.21 -5.74 28.44
CA LYS A 46 28.15 -6.39 27.51
C LYS A 46 27.45 -6.86 26.23
N TYR A 47 26.27 -7.47 26.37
CA TYR A 47 25.48 -7.98 25.25
C TYR A 47 25.11 -6.85 24.28
N PHE A 48 24.51 -5.77 24.79
CA PHE A 48 24.03 -4.66 23.96
C PHE A 48 25.17 -3.82 23.37
N ILE A 49 26.29 -3.63 24.06
CA ILE A 49 27.49 -3.03 23.47
C ILE A 49 27.98 -3.89 22.30
N GLY A 50 28.01 -5.21 22.47
CA GLY A 50 28.39 -6.16 21.42
C GLY A 50 27.50 -6.04 20.18
N LEU A 51 26.18 -5.97 20.37
CA LEU A 51 25.22 -5.78 19.27
C LEU A 51 25.42 -4.43 18.57
N ALA A 52 25.52 -3.33 19.33
CA ALA A 52 25.70 -1.99 18.77
C ALA A 52 27.00 -1.89 17.97
N LYS A 53 28.09 -2.53 18.43
CA LYS A 53 29.37 -2.60 17.73
C LYS A 53 29.26 -3.37 16.40
N LYS A 54 28.53 -4.50 16.36
CA LYS A 54 28.30 -5.27 15.12
C LYS A 54 27.54 -4.46 14.08
N VAL A 55 26.54 -3.70 14.49
CA VAL A 55 25.71 -2.86 13.60
C VAL A 55 26.42 -1.53 13.24
N GLY A 56 27.38 -1.10 14.07
CA GLY A 56 28.09 0.16 13.92
C GLY A 56 27.20 1.36 14.23
N ILE A 57 26.49 1.32 15.35
CA ILE A 57 25.71 2.44 15.91
C ILE A 57 26.37 2.91 17.22
N PRO A 58 26.57 4.23 17.44
CA PRO A 58 27.15 4.74 18.68
C PRO A 58 26.35 4.33 19.93
N PHE A 59 27.08 3.96 20.99
CA PHE A 59 26.50 3.48 22.24
C PHE A 59 26.75 4.46 23.39
N ILE A 60 25.76 4.62 24.26
CA ILE A 60 25.83 5.40 25.51
C ILE A 60 25.55 4.46 26.69
N ILE A 61 26.40 4.52 27.71
CA ILE A 61 26.15 3.86 29.00
C ILE A 61 25.32 4.81 29.84
N ASP A 62 24.11 4.44 30.20
CA ASP A 62 23.24 5.23 31.07
C ASP A 62 23.28 4.64 32.48
N THR A 63 24.01 5.31 33.38
CA THR A 63 24.41 4.76 34.67
C THR A 63 23.24 4.67 35.64
N GLU A 64 23.36 3.84 36.68
CA GLU A 64 22.32 3.78 37.73
C GLU A 64 22.38 5.04 38.61
N GLY A 65 23.59 5.56 38.82
CA GLY A 65 23.85 6.72 39.65
C GLY A 65 23.75 6.42 41.14
N SER A 66 24.26 7.36 41.94
CA SER A 66 24.28 7.25 43.39
C SER A 66 22.98 7.81 43.98
N GLN A 67 22.06 6.90 44.31
CA GLN A 67 20.76 7.20 44.90
C GLN A 67 20.45 6.25 46.06
N VAL A 68 19.53 6.66 46.93
CA VAL A 68 19.07 5.81 48.03
C VAL A 68 18.02 4.85 47.50
N ARG A 69 18.12 3.56 47.86
CA ARG A 69 17.17 2.52 47.49
C ARG A 69 16.81 1.63 48.68
N THR A 70 15.66 0.99 48.61
CA THR A 70 15.29 -0.08 49.53
C THR A 70 16.12 -1.34 49.30
N GLY A 71 16.45 -2.05 50.37
CA GLY A 71 17.17 -3.31 50.33
C GLY A 71 16.31 -4.49 49.81
N ASP A 72 16.84 -5.69 50.01
CA ASP A 72 16.15 -6.92 49.64
C ASP A 72 14.98 -7.20 50.61
N LEU A 73 13.94 -7.89 50.15
CA LEU A 73 12.76 -8.26 50.94
C LEU A 73 12.56 -9.78 50.90
N ASN A 74 11.74 -10.33 51.79
CA ASN A 74 11.36 -11.74 51.78
C ASN A 74 10.27 -12.06 50.75
N SER A 75 9.47 -11.05 50.36
CA SER A 75 8.41 -11.09 49.35
C SER A 75 8.71 -10.12 48.20
N SER A 76 7.88 -10.08 47.16
CA SER A 76 7.99 -9.09 46.07
C SER A 76 7.72 -7.65 46.56
N SER A 77 6.78 -7.52 47.49
CA SER A 77 6.44 -6.28 48.17
C SER A 77 5.91 -6.58 49.57
N ILE A 78 6.12 -5.65 50.50
CA ILE A 78 5.50 -5.63 51.82
C ILE A 78 4.46 -4.50 51.87
N SER A 79 3.40 -4.68 52.66
CA SER A 79 2.39 -3.64 52.90
C SER A 79 2.50 -3.16 54.33
N LEU A 80 2.42 -1.85 54.52
CA LEU A 80 2.32 -1.22 55.84
C LEU A 80 1.01 -0.44 55.91
N GLU A 81 0.35 -0.50 57.07
CA GLU A 81 -0.78 0.34 57.41
C GLU A 81 -0.29 1.63 58.09
N GLU A 82 -1.14 2.66 58.07
CA GLU A 82 -0.85 3.92 58.74
C GLU A 82 -0.51 3.71 60.22
N ASN A 83 0.57 4.34 60.69
CA ASN A 83 1.17 4.21 62.01
C ASN A 83 1.91 2.90 62.31
N ASP A 84 1.99 1.95 61.36
CA ASP A 84 2.85 0.78 61.52
C ASP A 84 4.30 1.20 61.76
N GLU A 85 4.95 0.52 62.70
CA GLU A 85 6.33 0.77 63.06
C GLU A 85 7.28 -0.19 62.32
N ILE A 86 8.35 0.36 61.75
CA ILE A 86 9.34 -0.40 60.99
C ILE A 86 10.76 0.02 61.36
N ARG A 87 11.65 -0.96 61.50
CA ARG A 87 13.08 -0.73 61.75
C ARG A 87 13.85 -0.62 60.44
N ILE A 88 14.66 0.42 60.31
CA ILE A 88 15.49 0.66 59.13
C ILE A 88 16.95 0.42 59.52
N HIS A 89 17.52 -0.68 59.05
CA HIS A 89 18.88 -1.12 59.37
C HIS A 89 19.92 -0.54 58.41
N ARG A 90 21.11 -0.22 58.96
CA ARG A 90 22.30 0.15 58.19
C ARG A 90 22.85 -1.02 57.39
N GLN A 91 22.86 -2.22 57.97
CA GLN A 91 23.40 -3.41 57.32
C GLN A 91 22.39 -4.02 56.37
N SER A 92 22.88 -4.55 55.23
CA SER A 92 22.03 -5.25 54.26
C SER A 92 21.38 -6.47 54.92
N LEU A 93 20.06 -6.56 54.81
CA LEU A 93 19.27 -7.69 55.30
C LEU A 93 18.08 -7.95 54.39
N VAL A 94 17.50 -9.14 54.52
CA VAL A 94 16.22 -9.49 53.89
C VAL A 94 15.09 -8.95 54.76
N GLY A 95 14.43 -7.90 54.27
CA GLY A 95 13.38 -7.18 54.99
C GLY A 95 12.02 -7.86 54.96
N ASP A 96 11.16 -7.44 55.90
CA ASP A 96 9.78 -7.84 56.10
C ASP A 96 8.96 -6.66 56.66
N ASN A 97 7.71 -6.88 57.07
CA ASN A 97 6.82 -5.83 57.59
C ASN A 97 7.33 -5.14 58.89
N LYS A 98 8.39 -5.66 59.53
CA LYS A 98 8.96 -5.11 60.78
C LYS A 98 10.35 -4.52 60.59
N LYS A 99 11.09 -4.92 59.56
CA LYS A 99 12.46 -4.45 59.33
C LYS A 99 12.80 -4.35 57.85
N ILE A 100 13.54 -3.33 57.48
CA ILE A 100 14.11 -3.13 56.14
C ILE A 100 15.55 -2.63 56.25
N SER A 101 16.24 -2.53 55.11
CA SER A 101 17.52 -1.83 55.00
C SER A 101 17.46 -0.81 53.86
N LEU A 102 18.32 0.20 53.90
CA LEU A 102 18.55 1.14 52.80
C LEU A 102 19.93 0.92 52.17
N LYS A 103 20.04 1.22 50.88
CA LYS A 103 21.28 1.16 50.10
C LYS A 103 21.54 2.55 49.52
N PRO A 104 22.70 3.20 49.78
CA PRO A 104 23.78 2.72 50.63
C PRO A 104 23.44 2.86 52.13
N GLY A 105 23.88 1.90 52.95
CA GLY A 105 23.45 1.77 54.35
C GLY A 105 23.87 2.91 55.27
N HIS A 106 24.99 3.58 54.99
CA HIS A 106 25.48 4.72 55.79
C HIS A 106 24.56 5.95 55.74
N VAL A 107 23.57 5.96 54.84
CA VAL A 107 22.52 6.99 54.83
C VAL A 107 21.68 6.93 56.10
N VAL A 108 21.49 5.75 56.69
CA VAL A 108 20.70 5.56 57.92
C VAL A 108 21.31 6.35 59.10
N GLU A 109 22.63 6.55 59.11
CA GLU A 109 23.35 7.29 60.15
C GLU A 109 23.22 8.80 60.03
N GLN A 110 22.70 9.29 58.90
CA GLN A 110 22.52 10.70 58.61
C GLN A 110 21.08 11.17 58.84
N LEU A 111 20.18 10.25 59.17
CA LEU A 111 18.76 10.52 59.41
C LEU A 111 18.53 11.02 60.83
N GLU A 112 17.55 11.89 60.98
CA GLU A 112 17.11 12.45 62.25
C GLU A 112 15.63 12.18 62.52
N ALA A 113 15.25 12.22 63.79
CA ALA A 113 13.84 12.12 64.16
C ALA A 113 13.05 13.28 63.52
N GLY A 114 11.98 12.93 62.80
CA GLY A 114 11.18 13.88 62.03
C GLY A 114 11.41 13.82 60.52
N ASP A 115 12.53 13.28 60.05
CA ASP A 115 12.80 13.13 58.61
C ASP A 115 11.72 12.26 57.94
N LEU A 116 11.33 12.63 56.72
CA LEU A 116 10.39 11.89 55.91
C LEU A 116 11.14 11.10 54.83
N ILE A 117 10.81 9.81 54.72
CA ILE A 117 11.38 8.87 53.77
C ILE A 117 10.27 8.46 52.81
N TYR A 118 10.36 8.97 51.59
CA TYR A 118 9.44 8.67 50.50
C TYR A 118 9.95 7.48 49.71
N VAL A 119 9.21 6.38 49.74
CA VAL A 119 9.53 5.17 48.98
C VAL A 119 8.69 5.14 47.70
N ASP A 120 9.36 4.90 46.58
CA ASP A 120 8.74 4.83 45.25
C ASP A 120 7.87 6.08 44.95
N PHE A 121 8.37 7.26 45.34
CA PHE A 121 7.80 8.56 44.97
C PHE A 121 6.38 8.82 45.49
N ASN A 122 6.15 8.51 46.77
CA ASN A 122 4.94 8.73 47.58
C ASN A 122 3.99 7.53 47.71
N VAL A 123 4.36 6.34 47.21
CA VAL A 123 3.57 5.13 47.47
C VAL A 123 3.50 4.84 48.97
N LEU A 124 4.62 5.02 49.67
CA LEU A 124 4.73 4.88 51.11
C LEU A 124 5.62 5.98 51.67
N ILE A 125 5.15 6.67 52.70
CA ILE A 125 5.90 7.69 53.42
C ILE A 125 6.17 7.15 54.82
N LEU A 126 7.45 7.11 55.20
CA LEU A 126 7.87 6.77 56.57
C LEU A 126 8.38 8.03 57.25
N ARG A 127 7.97 8.28 58.49
CA ARG A 127 8.55 9.32 59.34
C ARG A 127 9.47 8.68 60.34
N VAL A 128 10.73 9.09 60.35
CA VAL A 128 11.71 8.65 61.35
C VAL A 128 11.21 9.09 62.74
N SER A 129 11.00 8.12 63.63
CA SER A 129 10.45 8.37 64.96
C SER A 129 11.51 8.31 66.05
N ASP A 130 12.54 7.49 65.90
CA ASP A 130 13.62 7.34 66.89
C ASP A 130 14.94 6.93 66.22
N VAL A 131 16.01 7.66 66.56
CA VAL A 131 17.39 7.43 66.07
C VAL A 131 18.34 6.99 67.20
N SER A 132 17.87 6.89 68.44
CA SER A 132 18.68 6.51 69.60
C SER A 132 19.28 5.10 69.47
N THR A 133 18.65 4.23 68.68
CA THR A 133 19.08 2.85 68.39
C THR A 133 20.14 2.74 67.31
N ILE A 134 20.66 3.86 66.77
CA ILE A 134 21.63 3.82 65.65
C ILE A 134 22.91 3.06 66.02
N ALA A 135 23.32 3.10 67.30
CA ALA A 135 24.45 2.32 67.81
C ALA A 135 24.22 0.80 67.71
N ASP A 136 22.95 0.35 67.74
CA ASP A 136 22.52 -1.04 67.52
C ASP A 136 22.37 -1.38 66.03
N GLY A 137 22.69 -0.44 65.14
CA GLY A 137 22.70 -0.61 63.69
C GLY A 137 21.36 -0.37 62.98
N TYR A 138 20.37 0.22 63.65
CA TYR A 138 19.08 0.59 63.04
C TYR A 138 18.44 1.84 63.64
N ILE A 139 17.51 2.43 62.91
CA ILE A 139 16.58 3.47 63.41
C ILE A 139 15.14 2.96 63.31
N THR A 140 14.22 3.64 63.98
CA THR A 140 12.79 3.31 63.91
C THR A 140 12.03 4.40 63.17
N ALA A 141 11.13 4.00 62.28
CA ALA A 141 10.24 4.89 61.55
C ALA A 141 8.79 4.38 61.63
N LYS A 142 7.83 5.29 61.42
CA LYS A 142 6.40 4.97 61.35
C LYS A 142 5.83 5.32 59.99
N ALA A 143 4.98 4.46 59.45
CA ALA A 143 4.24 4.76 58.24
C ALA A 143 3.30 5.96 58.47
N VAL A 144 3.44 7.01 57.66
CA VAL A 144 2.57 8.19 57.67
C VAL A 144 1.28 7.93 56.89
N ASN A 145 1.31 6.99 55.95
CA ASN A 145 0.16 6.53 55.19
C ASN A 145 0.26 5.03 54.92
N SER A 146 -0.88 4.38 54.68
CA SER A 146 -0.88 3.00 54.19
C SER A 146 -0.31 2.94 52.78
N GLY A 147 0.55 1.96 52.51
CA GLY A 147 1.28 1.85 51.24
C GLY A 147 2.06 0.54 51.09
N THR A 148 2.65 0.35 49.91
CA THR A 148 3.50 -0.82 49.63
C THR A 148 4.96 -0.42 49.48
N LEU A 149 5.86 -1.30 49.95
CA LEU A 149 7.31 -1.16 49.81
C LEU A 149 7.84 -2.35 49.01
N GLY A 150 8.51 -2.05 47.89
CA GLY A 150 9.12 -3.05 47.01
C GLY A 150 10.64 -3.13 47.18
N ARG A 151 11.26 -4.17 46.59
CA ARG A 151 12.72 -4.32 46.53
C ARG A 151 13.36 -3.32 45.58
N ASN A 152 14.55 -2.81 45.92
CA ASN A 152 15.36 -1.92 45.06
C ASN A 152 14.63 -0.67 44.56
N LYS A 153 13.64 -0.20 45.32
CA LYS A 153 12.84 0.99 45.01
C LYS A 153 13.58 2.24 45.43
N ALA A 154 13.48 3.29 44.62
CA ALA A 154 14.10 4.57 44.91
C ALA A 154 13.51 5.18 46.18
N VAL A 155 14.36 5.85 46.95
CA VAL A 155 14.03 6.49 48.22
C VAL A 155 14.48 7.94 48.16
N VAL A 156 13.56 8.85 48.45
CA VAL A 156 13.83 10.28 48.63
C VAL A 156 13.68 10.61 50.11
N ILE A 157 14.64 11.35 50.65
CA ILE A 157 14.65 11.75 52.06
C ILE A 157 14.46 13.26 52.11
N ASP A 158 13.42 13.68 52.79
CA ASP A 158 13.15 15.07 53.12
C ASP A 158 13.56 15.31 54.57
N SER A 159 14.63 16.09 54.75
CA SER A 159 15.24 16.30 56.06
C SER A 159 14.60 17.48 56.77
N ALA A 160 14.23 17.28 58.04
CA ALA A 160 13.66 18.34 58.86
C ALA A 160 14.61 19.53 59.10
N LEU A 161 15.92 19.33 58.91
CA LEU A 161 16.96 20.36 59.07
C LEU A 161 17.55 20.87 57.75
N ASP A 162 16.94 20.56 56.61
CA ASP A 162 17.44 20.92 55.26
C ASP A 162 18.91 20.49 55.04
N LYS A 163 19.31 19.36 55.65
CA LYS A 163 20.65 18.79 55.51
C LYS A 163 20.77 17.99 54.23
N LYS A 164 21.86 18.23 53.50
CA LYS A 164 22.20 17.42 52.31
C LYS A 164 22.81 16.09 52.72
N LEU A 165 22.27 15.00 52.20
CA LEU A 165 22.81 13.67 52.40
C LEU A 165 24.14 13.48 51.66
N HIS A 166 25.10 12.90 52.36
CA HIS A 166 26.40 12.54 51.80
C HIS A 166 26.29 11.17 51.12
N LEU A 167 26.20 11.20 49.79
CA LEU A 167 26.24 10.04 48.92
C LEU A 167 27.59 9.95 48.21
N PRO A 168 28.10 8.75 47.91
CA PRO A 168 29.30 8.63 47.09
C PRO A 168 29.02 9.21 45.69
N PRO A 169 30.02 9.77 44.99
CA PRO A 169 29.82 10.31 43.64
C PRO A 169 29.29 9.32 42.61
N LEU A 170 29.63 8.04 42.77
CA LEU A 170 29.26 6.94 41.87
C LEU A 170 28.92 5.69 42.69
N SER A 171 27.97 4.91 42.21
CA SER A 171 27.70 3.59 42.76
C SER A 171 28.79 2.58 42.35
N GLU A 172 28.89 1.45 43.05
CA GLU A 172 29.81 0.36 42.67
C GLU A 172 29.52 -0.13 41.23
N LYS A 173 28.23 -0.24 40.89
CA LYS A 173 27.77 -0.63 39.56
C LYS A 173 28.17 0.37 38.47
N ASP A 174 28.24 1.67 38.79
CA ASP A 174 28.69 2.69 37.84
C ASP A 174 30.18 2.50 37.50
N TYR A 175 31.03 2.20 38.50
CA TYR A 175 32.45 1.89 38.25
C TYR A 175 32.62 0.65 37.37
N GLU A 176 31.87 -0.41 37.65
CA GLU A 176 31.88 -1.63 36.83
C GLU A 176 31.42 -1.35 35.40
N SER A 177 30.34 -0.57 35.24
CA SER A 177 29.79 -0.19 33.93
C SER A 177 30.79 0.63 33.13
N ILE A 178 31.50 1.57 33.77
CA ILE A 178 32.58 2.36 33.15
C ILE A 178 33.73 1.45 32.71
N ALA A 179 34.18 0.52 33.56
CA ALA A 179 35.27 -0.39 33.24
C ALA A 179 34.94 -1.27 32.02
N VAL A 180 33.73 -1.85 31.99
CA VAL A 180 33.23 -2.64 30.84
C VAL A 180 33.16 -1.77 29.58
N GLY A 181 32.64 -0.55 29.69
CA GLY A 181 32.57 0.41 28.60
C GLY A 181 33.92 0.78 28.01
N LEU A 182 34.90 1.07 28.86
CA LEU A 182 36.27 1.40 28.46
C LEU A 182 36.94 0.24 27.73
N ALA A 183 36.80 -0.99 28.24
CA ALA A 183 37.32 -2.19 27.61
C ALA A 183 36.71 -2.42 26.20
N ALA A 184 35.44 -2.06 26.02
CA ALA A 184 34.75 -2.17 24.74
C ALA A 184 34.95 -0.98 23.79
N GLY A 185 35.57 0.10 24.25
CA GLY A 185 35.81 1.33 23.46
C GLY A 185 34.59 2.25 23.34
N VAL A 186 33.67 2.21 24.31
CA VAL A 186 32.52 3.12 24.37
C VAL A 186 32.99 4.55 24.64
N LYS A 187 32.42 5.52 23.92
CA LYS A 187 32.86 6.93 23.93
C LYS A 187 31.97 7.87 24.72
N TYR A 188 30.78 7.43 25.14
CA TYR A 188 29.77 8.30 25.74
C TYR A 188 29.17 7.64 26.98
N ILE A 189 28.92 8.46 28.01
CA ILE A 189 28.29 8.05 29.25
C ILE A 189 27.25 9.09 29.66
N ALA A 190 26.01 8.65 29.90
CA ALA A 190 24.97 9.42 30.57
C ALA A 190 25.05 9.13 32.07
N ALA A 191 25.53 10.11 32.83
CA ALA A 191 25.79 9.97 34.25
C ALA A 191 24.58 10.44 35.06
N SER A 192 23.91 9.50 35.74
CA SER A 192 22.74 9.71 36.60
C SER A 192 23.12 10.35 37.94
N PHE A 193 22.23 11.18 38.47
CA PHE A 193 22.26 11.87 39.76
C PHE A 193 23.53 12.71 39.97
N MET A 194 23.90 13.52 38.97
CA MET A 194 25.04 14.44 39.08
C MET A 194 24.70 15.64 39.97
N ARG A 195 24.97 15.52 41.27
CA ARG A 195 24.61 16.51 42.30
C ARG A 195 25.52 17.73 42.36
N SER A 196 26.76 17.62 41.88
CA SER A 196 27.77 18.69 41.93
C SER A 196 28.86 18.51 40.86
N ALA A 197 29.71 19.52 40.70
CA ALA A 197 30.90 19.45 39.85
C ALA A 197 31.87 18.33 40.28
N GLU A 198 31.93 17.99 41.56
CA GLU A 198 32.75 16.88 42.07
C GLU A 198 32.31 15.54 41.48
N PHE A 199 30.99 15.31 41.37
CA PHE A 199 30.46 14.07 40.82
C PHE A 199 30.82 13.91 39.34
N VAL A 200 30.73 15.01 38.57
CA VAL A 200 31.17 15.02 37.17
C VAL A 200 32.67 14.72 37.05
N LYS A 201 33.49 15.29 37.94
CA LYS A 201 34.94 15.02 38.01
C LYS A 201 35.25 13.57 38.40
N ALA A 202 34.44 12.96 39.26
CA ALA A 202 34.58 11.55 39.61
C ALA A 202 34.34 10.64 38.39
N VAL A 203 33.29 10.90 37.60
CA VAL A 203 33.05 10.20 36.32
C VAL A 203 34.21 10.41 35.34
N ARG A 204 34.71 11.66 35.24
CA ARG A 204 35.86 12.00 34.39
C ARG A 204 37.11 11.21 34.76
N LYS A 205 37.38 11.10 36.07
CA LYS A 205 38.50 10.34 36.61
C LYS A 205 38.32 8.84 36.37
N ALA A 206 37.16 8.28 36.70
CA ALA A 206 36.84 6.86 36.51
C ALA A 206 36.93 6.43 35.04
N SER A 207 36.50 7.29 34.11
CA SER A 207 36.60 7.05 32.67
C SER A 207 38.00 7.32 32.09
N GLY A 208 38.97 7.76 32.89
CA GLY A 208 40.30 8.15 32.42
C GLY A 208 40.27 9.23 31.35
N ASN A 209 39.26 10.11 31.36
CA ASN A 209 38.99 11.13 30.35
C ASN A 209 38.79 10.60 28.91
N LYS A 210 38.45 9.31 28.75
CA LYS A 210 38.23 8.68 27.43
C LYS A 210 36.77 8.73 26.97
N MET A 211 35.84 9.03 27.88
CA MET A 211 34.42 9.15 27.59
C MET A 211 33.95 10.61 27.68
N LYS A 212 33.02 10.97 26.79
CA LYS A 212 32.26 12.21 26.85
C LYS A 212 31.10 12.05 27.81
N ILE A 213 30.99 12.99 28.75
CA ILE A 213 30.04 12.93 29.86
C ILE A 213 28.79 13.74 29.52
N ILE A 214 27.65 13.05 29.50
CA ILE A 214 26.31 13.61 29.46
C ILE A 214 25.80 13.62 30.90
N SER A 215 25.85 14.77 31.57
CA SER A 215 25.36 14.86 32.97
C SER A 215 23.85 14.96 32.99
N LYS A 216 23.20 14.00 33.66
CA LYS A 216 21.74 14.01 33.82
C LYS A 216 21.35 14.97 34.95
N ILE A 217 20.46 15.90 34.63
CA ILE A 217 19.86 16.86 35.56
C ILE A 217 18.51 16.29 35.97
N GLU A 218 18.49 15.69 37.17
CA GLU A 218 17.37 14.84 37.60
C GLU A 218 17.03 14.91 39.10
N CYS A 219 17.73 15.76 39.86
CA CYS A 219 17.47 16.00 41.28
C CYS A 219 17.65 17.48 41.64
N LEU A 220 17.13 17.88 42.80
CA LEU A 220 17.14 19.26 43.30
C LEU A 220 18.56 19.77 43.54
N ASP A 221 19.47 18.93 44.03
CA ASP A 221 20.88 19.28 44.23
C ASP A 221 21.55 19.71 42.92
N ALA A 222 21.25 19.02 41.81
CA ALA A 222 21.79 19.36 40.50
C ALA A 222 21.34 20.74 40.05
N LEU A 223 20.14 21.18 40.42
CA LEU A 223 19.65 22.53 40.12
C LEU A 223 20.34 23.60 40.96
N GLY A 224 20.59 23.32 42.24
CA GLY A 224 21.33 24.22 43.12
C GLY A 224 22.77 24.43 42.65
N ASN A 225 23.38 23.41 42.06
CA ASN A 225 24.77 23.40 41.57
C ASN A 225 24.88 23.45 40.03
N LEU A 226 23.84 23.96 39.36
CA LEU A 226 23.71 23.80 37.91
C LEU A 226 24.90 24.37 37.12
N ASP A 227 25.31 25.60 37.41
CA ASP A 227 26.33 26.30 36.61
C ASP A 227 27.70 25.61 36.67
N GLU A 228 28.04 25.02 37.82
CA GLU A 228 29.29 24.28 37.98
C GLU A 228 29.24 22.90 37.29
N ILE A 229 28.08 22.22 37.30
CA ILE A 229 27.86 20.97 36.55
C ILE A 229 28.01 21.25 35.06
N ILE A 230 27.28 22.25 34.54
CA ILE A 230 27.31 22.66 33.12
C ILE A 230 28.75 22.88 32.65
N ARG A 231 29.58 23.56 33.45
CA ARG A 231 30.97 23.86 33.10
C ARG A 231 31.82 22.60 32.92
N GLU A 232 31.65 21.60 33.78
CA GLU A 232 32.47 20.37 33.83
C GLU A 232 31.97 19.25 32.89
N SER A 233 30.69 19.30 32.48
CA SER A 233 30.08 18.33 31.57
C SER A 233 30.46 18.57 30.11
N ASP A 234 30.46 17.52 29.27
CA ASP A 234 30.54 17.71 27.81
C ASP A 234 29.16 18.02 27.21
N TYR A 235 28.13 17.36 27.74
CA TYR A 235 26.73 17.42 27.34
C TYR A 235 25.83 17.40 28.57
N LEU A 236 24.58 17.78 28.41
CA LEU A 236 23.56 17.72 29.47
C LEU A 236 22.36 16.88 29.02
N LEU A 237 21.65 16.28 29.97
CA LEU A 237 20.37 15.63 29.71
C LEU A 237 19.39 15.99 30.82
N LEU A 238 18.24 16.57 30.48
CA LEU A 238 17.15 16.76 31.44
C LEU A 238 16.30 15.48 31.49
N ASP A 239 16.26 14.82 32.65
CA ASP A 239 15.36 13.70 32.89
C ASP A 239 14.11 14.19 33.62
N ARG A 240 13.02 14.36 32.88
CA ARG A 240 11.78 14.97 33.41
C ARG A 240 11.06 14.04 34.37
N GLY A 241 11.10 12.74 34.10
CA GLY A 241 10.53 11.69 34.92
C GLY A 241 11.19 11.67 36.30
N ASP A 242 12.51 11.60 36.36
CA ASP A 242 13.24 11.64 37.64
C ASP A 242 13.09 12.99 38.36
N MET A 243 13.18 14.11 37.64
CA MET A 243 13.00 15.44 38.22
C MET A 243 11.60 15.68 38.80
N SER A 244 10.54 15.16 38.15
CA SER A 244 9.15 15.35 38.58
C SER A 244 8.80 14.69 39.92
N LYS A 245 9.72 13.89 40.47
CA LYS A 245 9.57 13.24 41.77
C LYS A 245 10.03 14.11 42.93
N GLU A 246 10.96 15.04 42.69
CA GLU A 246 11.44 16.00 43.69
C GLU A 246 10.82 17.39 43.48
N ILE A 247 10.30 17.67 42.28
CA ILE A 247 9.71 18.96 41.91
C ILE A 247 8.31 18.76 41.37
N LEU A 248 7.37 19.61 41.81
CA LEU A 248 6.00 19.63 41.32
C LEU A 248 5.93 19.71 39.79
N ILE A 249 5.07 18.87 39.20
CA ILE A 249 5.00 18.65 37.75
C ILE A 249 4.70 19.93 36.97
N GLU A 250 3.92 20.86 37.52
CA GLU A 250 3.60 22.15 36.90
C GLU A 250 4.81 23.08 36.73
N LYS A 251 5.91 22.84 37.48
CA LYS A 251 7.16 23.61 37.36
C LYS A 251 8.09 23.06 36.28
N ILE A 252 7.93 21.80 35.87
CA ILE A 252 8.83 21.10 34.94
C ILE A 252 8.94 21.81 33.57
N PRO A 253 7.85 22.28 32.93
CA PRO A 253 7.96 22.97 31.64
C PRO A 253 8.77 24.27 31.70
N LEU A 254 8.63 25.04 32.80
CA LEU A 254 9.40 26.27 33.00
C LEU A 254 10.87 25.96 33.29
N LEU A 255 11.13 24.94 34.11
CA LEU A 255 12.47 24.47 34.40
C LEU A 255 13.21 24.02 33.14
N GLN A 256 12.55 23.29 32.24
CA GLN A 256 13.09 22.91 30.94
C GLN A 256 13.58 24.12 30.16
N LYS A 257 12.75 25.17 30.02
CA LYS A 257 13.14 26.40 29.30
C LYS A 257 14.37 27.06 29.91
N ILE A 258 14.45 27.13 31.24
CA ILE A 258 15.60 27.71 31.95
C ILE A 258 16.86 26.89 31.71
N LEU A 259 16.76 25.56 31.80
CA LEU A 259 17.90 24.66 31.59
C LEU A 259 18.42 24.72 30.16
N LEU A 260 17.53 24.71 29.17
CA LEU A 260 17.89 24.82 27.75
C LEU A 260 18.62 26.15 27.48
N ASP A 261 18.09 27.28 27.96
CA ASP A 261 18.72 28.60 27.81
C ASP A 261 20.11 28.66 28.47
N ARG A 262 20.24 28.17 29.72
CA ARG A 262 21.54 28.14 30.42
C ARG A 262 22.56 27.26 29.71
N ALA A 263 22.16 26.07 29.25
CA ALA A 263 23.02 25.19 28.48
C ALA A 263 23.53 25.87 27.20
N HIS A 264 22.64 26.55 26.47
CA HIS A 264 23.01 27.27 25.25
C HIS A 264 23.96 28.44 25.50
N ARG A 265 23.75 29.22 26.58
CA ARG A 265 24.67 30.29 26.97
C ARG A 265 26.07 29.78 27.30
N ALA A 266 26.16 28.56 27.83
CA ALA A 266 27.42 27.87 28.08
C ALA A 266 27.99 27.12 26.86
N ASN A 267 27.35 27.22 25.69
CA ASN A 267 27.66 26.46 24.47
C ASN A 267 27.71 24.94 24.71
N LYS A 268 26.78 24.42 25.54
CA LYS A 268 26.59 22.99 25.79
C LYS A 268 25.35 22.51 25.06
N GLU A 269 25.49 21.38 24.38
CA GLU A 269 24.34 20.64 23.84
C GLU A 269 23.59 19.96 25.00
N ILE A 270 22.26 19.99 24.91
CA ILE A 270 21.36 19.47 25.95
C ILE A 270 20.27 18.60 25.33
N PHE A 271 20.09 17.42 25.91
CA PHE A 271 19.06 16.46 25.53
C PHE A 271 17.89 16.52 26.50
N VAL A 272 16.70 16.14 26.05
CA VAL A 272 15.53 15.96 26.93
C VAL A 272 15.07 14.51 26.84
N ALA A 273 14.79 13.90 27.98
CA ALA A 273 14.32 12.54 28.11
C ALA A 273 12.99 12.47 28.87
N THR A 274 12.36 11.29 28.75
CA THR A 274 11.16 10.84 29.50
C THR A 274 9.89 11.67 29.25
N ASN A 275 8.72 11.04 29.36
CA ASN A 275 7.40 11.64 29.14
C ASN A 275 7.18 12.31 27.76
N LEU A 276 7.93 11.91 26.72
CA LEU A 276 7.77 12.47 25.36
C LEU A 276 6.70 11.73 24.55
N LEU A 277 6.73 10.39 24.54
CA LEU A 277 5.79 9.52 23.81
C LEU A 277 5.36 8.32 24.69
N GLU A 278 5.19 8.56 25.99
CA GLU A 278 4.93 7.53 27.02
C GLU A 278 3.71 6.67 26.68
N ALA A 279 2.63 7.27 26.16
CA ALA A 279 1.43 6.54 25.76
C ALA A 279 1.72 5.46 24.70
N MET A 280 2.81 5.62 23.93
CA MET A 280 3.20 4.68 22.89
C MET A 280 3.89 3.40 23.39
N VAL A 281 4.14 3.28 24.70
CA VAL A 281 4.48 2.00 25.33
C VAL A 281 3.37 0.98 25.03
N GLU A 282 2.11 1.39 25.19
CA GLU A 282 0.94 0.54 25.05
C GLU A 282 0.11 0.82 23.78
N LYS A 283 0.09 2.08 23.31
CA LYS A 283 -0.74 2.54 22.19
C LYS A 283 0.10 2.76 20.92
N ARG A 284 -0.55 2.77 19.76
CA ARG A 284 0.14 3.04 18.47
C ARG A 284 0.34 4.51 18.16
N LYS A 285 -0.38 5.39 18.86
CA LYS A 285 -0.38 6.83 18.61
C LYS A 285 -0.13 7.57 19.92
N PRO A 286 0.62 8.68 19.88
CA PRO A 286 0.75 9.56 21.02
C PRO A 286 -0.55 10.32 21.25
N THR A 287 -0.66 10.92 22.43
CA THR A 287 -1.66 11.92 22.75
C THR A 287 -1.34 13.26 22.07
N ARG A 288 -2.34 14.14 21.93
CA ARG A 288 -2.12 15.50 21.43
C ARG A 288 -1.18 16.31 22.33
N ALA A 289 -1.22 16.06 23.64
CA ALA A 289 -0.35 16.71 24.61
C ALA A 289 1.12 16.33 24.39
N GLU A 290 1.41 15.03 24.22
CA GLU A 290 2.75 14.53 23.89
C GLU A 290 3.28 15.07 22.55
N VAL A 291 2.43 15.13 21.52
CA VAL A 291 2.80 15.76 20.24
C VAL A 291 3.19 17.22 20.45
N HIS A 292 2.40 17.98 21.20
CA HIS A 292 2.71 19.39 21.48
C HIS A 292 4.01 19.53 22.28
N ASP A 293 4.21 18.68 23.29
CA ASP A 293 5.39 18.69 24.15
C ASP A 293 6.68 18.40 23.36
N VAL A 294 6.69 17.39 22.50
CA VAL A 294 7.84 17.09 21.62
C VAL A 294 8.17 18.28 20.72
N ILE A 295 7.16 18.85 20.05
CA ILE A 295 7.35 20.00 19.16
C ILE A 295 7.88 21.19 19.96
N ALA A 296 7.25 21.54 21.09
CA ALA A 296 7.68 22.65 21.94
C ALA A 296 9.11 22.47 22.45
N THR A 297 9.49 21.25 22.83
CA THR A 297 10.83 20.93 23.31
C THR A 297 11.90 21.15 22.23
N VAL A 298 11.61 20.77 20.98
CA VAL A 298 12.48 21.06 19.84
C VAL A 298 12.57 22.57 19.57
N LEU A 299 11.44 23.28 19.60
CA LEU A 299 11.38 24.72 19.38
C LEU A 299 12.08 25.53 20.49
N ASP A 300 12.08 25.02 21.73
CA ASP A 300 12.84 25.58 22.85
C ASP A 300 14.35 25.35 22.71
N GLY A 301 14.78 24.60 21.69
CA GLY A 301 16.16 24.44 21.27
C GLY A 301 16.86 23.20 21.82
N ALA A 302 16.14 22.17 22.25
CA ALA A 302 16.78 20.91 22.64
C ALA A 302 17.68 20.38 21.51
N SER A 303 18.91 19.98 21.84
CA SER A 303 19.87 19.43 20.87
C SER A 303 19.52 18.00 20.45
N GLY A 304 18.68 17.32 21.24
CA GLY A 304 18.16 16.01 20.92
C GLY A 304 17.13 15.51 21.93
N LEU A 305 16.46 14.44 21.55
CA LEU A 305 15.39 13.82 22.33
C LEU A 305 15.72 12.35 22.59
N THR A 306 15.29 11.86 23.75
CA THR A 306 15.56 10.49 24.18
C THR A 306 14.28 9.69 24.34
N LEU A 307 14.19 8.59 23.60
CA LEU A 307 13.14 7.59 23.78
C LEU A 307 13.55 6.57 24.86
N SER A 308 12.67 6.35 25.83
CA SER A 308 12.93 5.53 27.03
C SER A 308 12.14 4.21 27.01
N SER A 309 11.10 4.08 27.84
CA SER A 309 10.31 2.86 28.01
C SER A 309 9.64 2.41 26.70
N GLU A 310 9.20 3.37 25.89
CA GLU A 310 8.50 3.19 24.63
C GLU A 310 9.31 2.41 23.57
N THR A 311 10.65 2.43 23.65
CA THR A 311 11.52 1.62 22.79
C THR A 311 12.15 0.43 23.50
N ALA A 312 12.35 0.51 24.82
CA ALA A 312 12.95 -0.57 25.60
C ALA A 312 11.99 -1.74 25.83
N ILE A 313 10.75 -1.44 26.22
CA ILE A 313 9.72 -2.42 26.61
C ILE A 313 8.38 -2.23 25.89
N GLY A 314 8.21 -1.13 25.13
CA GLY A 314 6.98 -0.83 24.42
C GLY A 314 6.60 -1.85 23.34
N LYS A 315 5.30 -1.88 23.01
CA LYS A 315 4.72 -2.77 21.98
C LYS A 315 5.06 -2.35 20.55
N TYR A 316 5.40 -1.08 20.34
CA TYR A 316 5.57 -0.47 19.00
C TYR A 316 6.85 0.39 18.91
N PRO A 317 8.05 -0.17 19.20
CA PRO A 317 9.29 0.62 19.31
C PRO A 317 9.67 1.30 17.99
N MET A 318 9.46 0.62 16.86
CA MET A 318 9.82 1.13 15.53
C MET A 318 8.88 2.25 15.08
N GLU A 319 7.58 2.09 15.34
CA GLU A 319 6.58 3.12 15.08
C GLU A 319 6.81 4.36 15.96
N CYS A 320 7.26 4.18 17.20
CA CYS A 320 7.63 5.29 18.09
C CYS A 320 8.79 6.12 17.53
N ILE A 321 9.85 5.46 17.04
CA ILE A 321 10.97 6.13 16.36
C ILE A 321 10.48 6.87 15.11
N ASN A 322 9.56 6.29 14.33
CA ASN A 322 8.99 6.96 13.15
C ASN A 322 8.19 8.21 13.56
N VAL A 323 7.38 8.14 14.61
CA VAL A 323 6.63 9.29 15.14
C VAL A 323 7.59 10.38 15.61
N MET A 324 8.60 10.05 16.42
CA MET A 324 9.59 11.02 16.90
C MET A 324 10.28 11.74 15.74
N ASN A 325 10.76 10.98 14.74
CA ASN A 325 11.36 11.55 13.53
C ASN A 325 10.40 12.49 12.78
N ASN A 326 9.13 12.09 12.64
CA ASN A 326 8.12 12.92 11.98
C ASN A 326 7.89 14.23 12.72
N LEU A 327 7.80 14.19 14.06
CA LEU A 327 7.60 15.39 14.88
C LEU A 327 8.79 16.33 14.80
N ILE A 328 10.02 15.82 14.91
CA ILE A 328 11.24 16.62 14.74
C ILE A 328 11.24 17.31 13.37
N LYS A 329 10.99 16.55 12.31
CA LYS A 329 10.94 17.04 10.93
C LYS A 329 9.88 18.13 10.72
N GLN A 330 8.74 18.03 11.40
CA GLN A 330 7.70 19.07 11.37
C GLN A 330 8.11 20.32 12.14
N ALA A 331 8.75 20.18 13.30
CA ALA A 331 9.29 21.31 14.03
C ALA A 331 10.37 22.05 13.23
N GLU A 332 11.24 21.30 12.53
CA GLU A 332 12.31 21.85 11.69
C GLU A 332 11.81 22.76 10.55
N LEU A 333 10.56 22.63 10.10
CA LEU A 333 9.97 23.50 9.06
C LEU A 333 9.84 24.97 9.51
N VAL A 334 9.78 25.22 10.82
CA VAL A 334 9.62 26.57 11.40
C VAL A 334 10.82 27.02 12.23
N LEU A 335 11.84 26.17 12.39
CA LEU A 335 13.09 26.53 13.06
C LEU A 335 13.92 27.45 12.17
N ASN A 336 14.39 28.56 12.75
CA ASN A 336 15.45 29.37 12.16
C ASN A 336 16.67 29.33 13.09
N TYR A 337 17.87 29.35 12.51
CA TYR A 337 19.11 29.38 13.26
C TYR A 337 19.86 30.70 13.04
N ASP A 338 20.48 31.26 14.09
CA ASP A 338 21.41 32.38 13.92
C ASP A 338 22.75 31.89 13.34
N SER A 339 23.65 32.83 13.07
CA SER A 339 25.02 32.57 12.62
C SER A 339 25.85 31.73 13.61
N GLN A 340 25.37 31.54 14.84
CA GLN A 340 26.00 30.75 15.89
C GLN A 340 25.32 29.37 16.07
N GLY A 341 24.28 29.07 15.29
CA GLY A 341 23.53 27.81 15.33
C GLY A 341 22.46 27.73 16.41
N ARG A 342 22.06 28.87 17.02
CA ARG A 342 21.00 28.92 18.03
C ARG A 342 19.65 29.12 17.38
N VAL A 343 18.61 28.48 17.93
CA VAL A 343 17.23 28.70 17.47
C VAL A 343 16.83 30.15 17.73
N VAL A 344 16.39 30.86 16.69
CA VAL A 344 15.92 32.24 16.76
C VAL A 344 14.48 32.30 16.28
N ASN A 345 13.60 32.85 17.11
CA ASN A 345 12.24 33.19 16.68
C ASN A 345 12.29 34.47 15.83
N LYS A 346 12.43 34.34 14.51
CA LYS A 346 12.20 35.44 13.57
C LYS A 346 11.00 35.12 12.68
N ASN A 347 10.00 36.01 12.72
CA ASN A 347 8.70 35.93 12.03
C ASN A 347 8.77 35.94 10.48
N SER A 348 9.95 35.82 9.85
CA SER A 348 10.11 36.17 8.43
C SER A 348 9.86 35.04 7.43
N ASN A 349 9.62 33.79 7.86
CA ASN A 349 9.44 32.62 6.95
C ASN A 349 8.06 31.91 7.05
N HIS A 350 7.07 32.47 7.76
CA HIS A 350 5.79 31.77 8.00
C HIS A 350 4.98 31.45 6.73
N VAL A 351 5.17 32.17 5.62
CA VAL A 351 4.39 31.93 4.39
C VAL A 351 4.81 30.65 3.68
N MET A 352 6.12 30.36 3.57
CA MET A 352 6.58 29.07 3.00
C MET A 352 6.25 27.90 3.92
N ALA A 353 6.41 28.08 5.23
CA ALA A 353 6.02 27.06 6.21
C ALA A 353 4.52 26.75 6.16
N LEU A 354 3.65 27.73 5.91
CA LEU A 354 2.21 27.51 5.76
C LEU A 354 1.88 26.65 4.54
N ALA A 355 2.53 26.89 3.39
CA ALA A 355 2.35 26.07 2.20
C ALA A 355 2.81 24.61 2.45
N ASP A 356 3.96 24.41 3.09
CA ASP A 356 4.47 23.07 3.43
C ASP A 356 3.62 22.37 4.51
N LEU A 357 3.04 23.09 5.46
CA LEU A 357 2.11 22.55 6.47
C LEU A 357 0.75 22.15 5.87
N LEU A 358 0.28 22.89 4.86
CA LEU A 358 -0.98 22.62 4.15
C LEU A 358 -0.83 21.55 3.06
N GLU A 359 0.39 21.30 2.58
CA GLU A 359 0.68 20.18 1.69
C GLU A 359 0.61 18.85 2.45
N GLU A 360 -0.58 18.24 2.48
CA GLU A 360 -0.78 16.87 2.98
C GLU A 360 0.16 15.83 2.33
N GLU A 361 0.80 16.16 1.20
CA GLU A 361 1.49 15.21 0.31
C GLU A 361 3.03 15.25 0.36
N LYS A 362 3.64 16.08 1.22
CA LYS A 362 5.08 16.00 1.56
C LYS A 362 5.31 15.30 2.92
N PRO A 363 5.10 13.98 3.05
CA PRO A 363 5.58 13.28 4.23
C PRO A 363 7.10 13.21 4.18
N LEU A 364 7.77 13.81 5.16
CA LEU A 364 9.23 13.83 5.26
C LEU A 364 9.84 12.42 5.50
N THR A 365 9.04 11.37 5.75
CA THR A 365 9.52 10.00 6.04
C THR A 365 9.09 8.91 5.06
N LEU A 366 7.98 9.06 4.32
CA LEU A 366 7.65 8.10 3.25
C LEU A 366 8.46 8.44 2.00
N ILE A 367 8.67 7.43 1.13
CA ILE A 367 9.36 7.65 -0.14
C ILE A 367 8.63 8.72 -0.97
N VAL A 368 9.41 9.64 -1.55
CA VAL A 368 8.89 10.69 -2.45
C VAL A 368 8.33 10.04 -3.71
N PRO A 369 7.18 10.51 -4.25
CA PRO A 369 6.67 10.06 -5.55
C PRO A 369 7.72 10.17 -6.66
N HIS A 370 7.60 9.34 -7.69
CA HIS A 370 8.51 9.40 -8.83
C HIS A 370 8.35 10.77 -9.55
N GLY A 371 9.47 11.45 -9.79
CA GLY A 371 9.50 12.83 -10.28
C GLY A 371 9.28 13.92 -9.22
N GLY A 372 9.23 13.56 -7.93
CA GLY A 372 9.25 14.53 -6.83
C GLY A 372 7.86 14.95 -6.31
N LYS A 373 6.82 14.81 -7.12
CA LYS A 373 5.44 15.20 -6.79
C LYS A 373 4.45 14.14 -7.24
N LEU A 374 3.42 13.90 -6.43
CA LEU A 374 2.29 13.05 -6.82
C LEU A 374 1.38 13.87 -7.75
N VAL A 375 1.19 13.40 -8.97
CA VAL A 375 0.26 14.02 -9.92
C VAL A 375 -1.17 13.77 -9.42
N THR A 376 -2.00 14.81 -9.41
CA THR A 376 -3.45 14.67 -9.15
C THR A 376 -4.17 15.65 -10.05
N ARG A 377 -4.88 15.13 -11.05
CA ARG A 377 -5.59 15.90 -12.08
C ARG A 377 -7.07 15.51 -12.08
N ILE A 378 -7.75 15.85 -11.00
CA ILE A 378 -9.17 15.55 -10.80
C ILE A 378 -9.92 16.87 -10.72
N ILE A 379 -10.92 17.04 -11.58
CA ILE A 379 -11.77 18.22 -11.60
C ILE A 379 -12.68 18.17 -10.37
N LYS A 380 -12.69 19.25 -9.59
CA LYS A 380 -13.47 19.34 -8.33
C LYS A 380 -14.82 20.03 -8.51
N ASP A 381 -14.92 20.90 -9.50
CA ASP A 381 -16.12 21.69 -9.77
C ASP A 381 -16.97 21.02 -10.85
N ASN A 382 -18.28 21.31 -10.85
CA ASN A 382 -19.15 20.86 -11.93
C ASN A 382 -18.77 21.61 -13.22
N LEU A 383 -18.27 20.85 -14.19
CA LEU A 383 -18.10 21.36 -15.55
C LEU A 383 -19.44 21.74 -16.15
N ASP A 384 -19.44 22.81 -16.95
CA ASP A 384 -20.60 23.17 -17.75
C ASP A 384 -20.89 22.05 -18.77
N GLN A 385 -22.11 21.52 -18.75
CA GLN A 385 -22.55 20.48 -19.66
C GLN A 385 -22.52 20.96 -21.12
N LEU A 386 -22.82 22.25 -21.36
CA LEU A 386 -22.75 22.85 -22.70
C LEU A 386 -21.31 22.85 -23.23
N TYR A 387 -20.34 23.08 -22.35
CA TYR A 387 -18.93 22.99 -22.72
C TYR A 387 -18.56 21.55 -23.11
N LEU A 388 -18.87 20.56 -22.27
CA LEU A 388 -18.58 19.15 -22.56
C LEU A 388 -19.25 18.65 -23.84
N ASP A 389 -20.47 19.12 -24.12
CA ASP A 389 -21.19 18.74 -25.33
C ASP A 389 -20.63 19.40 -26.60
N SER A 390 -19.89 20.50 -26.47
CA SER A 390 -19.22 21.17 -27.58
C SER A 390 -17.90 20.51 -28.01
N LEU A 391 -17.28 19.71 -27.14
CA LEU A 391 -15.98 19.07 -27.41
C LEU A 391 -16.12 17.89 -28.39
N GLU A 392 -15.07 17.64 -29.18
CA GLU A 392 -14.94 16.39 -29.93
C GLU A 392 -14.86 15.21 -28.95
N LYS A 393 -15.45 14.07 -29.31
CA LYS A 393 -15.65 12.93 -28.41
C LYS A 393 -14.83 11.73 -28.84
N ILE A 394 -13.91 11.26 -27.98
CA ILE A 394 -13.18 10.00 -28.19
C ILE A 394 -13.77 8.92 -27.28
N LYS A 395 -14.29 7.84 -27.86
CA LYS A 395 -14.77 6.68 -27.09
C LYS A 395 -13.60 5.82 -26.65
N LEU A 396 -13.47 5.60 -25.34
CA LEU A 396 -12.41 4.81 -24.75
C LEU A 396 -12.80 3.34 -24.61
N ASN A 397 -11.90 2.45 -24.99
CA ASN A 397 -11.99 1.05 -24.56
C ASN A 397 -11.62 0.91 -23.07
N ASN A 398 -11.91 -0.24 -22.47
CA ASN A 398 -11.67 -0.47 -21.03
C ASN A 398 -10.21 -0.28 -20.59
N ASN A 399 -9.23 -0.62 -21.44
CA ASN A 399 -7.81 -0.44 -21.12
C ASN A 399 -7.42 1.04 -21.08
N LEU A 400 -7.90 1.84 -22.04
CA LEU A 400 -7.69 3.29 -22.05
C LEU A 400 -8.40 3.98 -20.89
N GLN A 401 -9.60 3.52 -20.50
CA GLN A 401 -10.28 4.02 -19.30
C GLN A 401 -9.42 3.78 -18.03
N MET A 402 -8.76 2.61 -17.92
CA MET A 402 -7.83 2.36 -16.81
C MET A 402 -6.64 3.33 -16.84
N ASP A 403 -6.00 3.53 -17.99
CA ASP A 403 -4.85 4.42 -18.10
C ASP A 403 -5.20 5.88 -17.80
N VAL A 404 -6.34 6.37 -18.30
CA VAL A 404 -6.87 7.72 -17.97
C VAL A 404 -7.02 7.89 -16.46
N GLU A 405 -7.65 6.92 -15.78
CA GLU A 405 -7.79 7.00 -14.32
C GLU A 405 -6.42 6.96 -13.62
N GLN A 406 -5.51 6.07 -14.04
CA GLN A 406 -4.20 5.93 -13.40
C GLN A 406 -3.28 7.15 -13.60
N LEU A 407 -3.36 7.82 -14.75
CA LEU A 407 -2.70 9.10 -15.03
C LEU A 407 -3.22 10.16 -14.05
N ALA A 408 -4.52 10.36 -13.99
CA ALA A 408 -5.14 11.43 -13.22
C ALA A 408 -5.03 11.26 -11.70
N VAL A 409 -5.06 10.03 -11.18
CA VAL A 409 -4.94 9.76 -9.73
C VAL A 409 -3.49 9.65 -9.25
N GLY A 410 -2.52 9.80 -10.14
CA GLY A 410 -1.09 9.86 -9.81
C GLY A 410 -0.38 8.53 -9.73
N SER A 411 -1.02 7.41 -10.07
CA SER A 411 -0.36 6.09 -10.11
C SER A 411 0.80 6.11 -11.10
N PHE A 412 0.68 6.89 -12.17
CA PHE A 412 1.68 7.04 -13.23
C PHE A 412 2.53 8.31 -13.12
N SER A 413 2.59 8.95 -11.95
CA SER A 413 3.50 10.10 -11.73
C SER A 413 4.93 9.76 -12.18
N PRO A 414 5.63 10.66 -12.90
CA PRO A 414 5.31 12.08 -13.11
C PRO A 414 4.40 12.39 -14.30
N LEU A 415 3.86 11.38 -15.00
CA LEU A 415 3.03 11.65 -16.17
C LEU A 415 1.76 12.39 -15.77
N GLU A 416 1.50 13.50 -16.47
CA GLU A 416 0.28 14.31 -16.34
C GLU A 416 -0.79 13.96 -17.39
N GLY A 417 -0.51 13.02 -18.29
CA GLY A 417 -1.40 12.61 -19.36
C GLY A 417 -0.74 11.65 -20.34
N PHE A 418 -1.30 11.53 -21.54
CA PHE A 418 -0.76 10.65 -22.59
C PHE A 418 0.51 11.25 -23.18
N MET A 419 1.47 10.38 -23.53
CA MET A 419 2.79 10.80 -23.99
C MET A 419 2.76 11.50 -25.34
N GLY A 420 3.37 12.69 -25.39
CA GLY A 420 3.79 13.30 -26.65
C GLY A 420 4.95 12.54 -27.30
N LYS A 421 5.27 12.89 -28.54
CA LYS A 421 6.25 12.19 -29.38
C LYS A 421 7.63 12.09 -28.73
N LYS A 422 8.10 13.16 -28.10
CA LYS A 422 9.42 13.19 -27.44
C LYS A 422 9.54 12.18 -26.31
N ASP A 423 8.51 12.08 -25.46
CA ASP A 423 8.49 11.10 -24.38
C ASP A 423 8.32 9.68 -24.93
N PHE A 424 7.44 9.48 -25.92
CA PHE A 424 7.23 8.19 -26.56
C PHE A 424 8.52 7.63 -27.18
N ASP A 425 9.20 8.41 -28.02
CA ASP A 425 10.45 8.00 -28.67
C ASP A 425 11.54 7.71 -27.61
N SER A 426 11.70 8.59 -26.62
CA SER A 426 12.70 8.42 -25.56
C SER A 426 12.42 7.21 -24.67
N VAL A 427 11.16 6.87 -24.39
CA VAL A 427 10.79 5.68 -23.60
C VAL A 427 11.12 4.40 -24.36
N LEU A 428 10.88 4.37 -25.68
CA LEU A 428 11.24 3.22 -26.51
C LEU A 428 12.76 3.05 -26.59
N ASP A 429 13.51 4.14 -26.77
CA ASP A 429 14.96 4.09 -27.02
C ASP A 429 15.80 3.99 -25.75
N ASN A 430 15.46 4.80 -24.76
CA ASN A 430 16.29 5.04 -23.58
C ASN A 430 15.65 4.56 -22.27
N MET A 431 14.39 4.09 -22.31
CA MET A 431 13.63 3.75 -21.11
C MET A 431 13.57 4.91 -20.10
N ARG A 432 13.49 6.12 -20.62
CA ARG A 432 13.40 7.38 -19.88
C ARG A 432 12.44 8.32 -20.59
N LEU A 433 11.74 9.14 -19.82
CA LEU A 433 11.04 10.32 -20.35
C LEU A 433 12.06 11.30 -20.94
N ALA A 434 11.61 12.24 -21.76
CA ALA A 434 12.45 13.29 -22.33
C ALA A 434 13.10 14.19 -21.25
N SER A 435 12.52 14.24 -20.05
CA SER A 435 13.10 14.88 -18.86
C SER A 435 14.32 14.15 -18.29
N GLY A 436 14.61 12.94 -18.76
CA GLY A 436 15.64 12.05 -18.23
C GLY A 436 15.16 11.15 -17.09
N LEU A 437 13.93 11.31 -16.57
CA LEU A 437 13.38 10.43 -15.53
C LEU A 437 13.11 9.01 -16.06
N VAL A 438 13.41 7.99 -15.26
CA VAL A 438 13.23 6.57 -15.63
C VAL A 438 11.76 6.25 -15.92
N TRP A 439 11.47 5.74 -17.11
CA TRP A 439 10.13 5.27 -17.48
C TRP A 439 10.19 4.31 -18.66
N THR A 440 9.63 3.10 -18.52
CA THR A 440 9.94 1.98 -19.43
C THR A 440 8.80 1.56 -20.36
N ILE A 441 7.58 2.03 -20.14
CA ILE A 441 6.37 1.56 -20.84
C ILE A 441 5.62 2.74 -21.47
N PRO A 442 5.35 2.77 -22.78
CA PRO A 442 4.59 3.85 -23.40
C PRO A 442 3.15 3.88 -22.88
N ILE A 443 2.67 5.07 -22.50
CA ILE A 443 1.28 5.34 -22.11
C ILE A 443 0.69 6.29 -23.16
N ILE A 444 -0.15 5.75 -24.04
CA ILE A 444 -0.53 6.39 -25.31
C ILE A 444 -2.03 6.29 -25.54
N LEU A 445 -2.58 7.25 -26.29
CA LEU A 445 -3.94 7.26 -26.79
C LEU A 445 -3.92 7.26 -28.31
N ASP A 446 -4.43 6.19 -28.92
CA ASP A 446 -4.52 6.05 -30.37
C ASP A 446 -5.91 6.45 -30.89
N VAL A 447 -5.94 7.08 -32.07
CA VAL A 447 -7.16 7.49 -32.77
C VAL A 447 -7.05 7.21 -34.27
N SER A 448 -8.19 6.99 -34.93
CA SER A 448 -8.24 6.83 -36.39
C SER A 448 -7.83 8.11 -37.11
N GLU A 449 -7.43 8.02 -38.38
CA GLU A 449 -7.10 9.20 -39.19
C GLU A 449 -8.30 10.15 -39.33
N GLU A 450 -9.51 9.61 -39.46
CA GLU A 450 -10.76 10.39 -39.53
C GLU A 450 -10.99 11.21 -38.26
N GLN A 451 -10.69 10.62 -37.09
CA GLN A 451 -10.84 11.30 -35.82
C GLN A 451 -9.70 12.31 -35.58
N ALA A 452 -8.48 11.95 -35.94
CA ALA A 452 -7.32 12.84 -35.90
C ALA A 452 -7.45 14.07 -36.82
N ALA A 453 -8.19 13.97 -37.91
CA ALA A 453 -8.45 15.08 -38.82
C ALA A 453 -9.35 16.18 -38.21
N LYS A 454 -10.17 15.83 -37.21
CA LYS A 454 -11.07 16.77 -36.52
C LYS A 454 -10.43 17.46 -35.32
N ILE A 455 -9.26 17.00 -34.89
CA ILE A 455 -8.61 17.42 -33.64
C ILE A 455 -7.32 18.16 -33.99
N SER A 456 -7.15 19.37 -33.48
CA SER A 456 -5.94 20.19 -33.61
C SER A 456 -5.13 20.20 -32.31
N ILE A 457 -3.84 20.53 -32.41
CA ILE A 457 -3.02 20.80 -31.22
C ILE A 457 -3.55 22.09 -30.57
N GLY A 458 -3.77 22.05 -29.25
CA GLY A 458 -4.41 23.09 -28.46
C GLY A 458 -5.89 22.85 -28.17
N ASP A 459 -6.51 21.82 -28.78
CA ASP A 459 -7.91 21.50 -28.54
C ASP A 459 -8.12 20.73 -27.23
N ASP A 460 -9.29 20.92 -26.64
CA ASP A 460 -9.83 20.08 -25.58
C ASP A 460 -10.71 18.98 -26.20
N VAL A 461 -10.51 17.74 -25.76
CA VAL A 461 -11.25 16.57 -26.27
C VAL A 461 -11.89 15.81 -25.13
N ALA A 462 -13.18 15.53 -25.23
CA ALA A 462 -13.91 14.75 -24.24
C ALA A 462 -13.63 13.25 -24.42
N LEU A 463 -13.04 12.62 -23.41
CA LEU A 463 -12.82 11.19 -23.36
C LEU A 463 -14.03 10.50 -22.74
N ILE A 464 -14.73 9.69 -23.54
CA ILE A 464 -16.00 9.05 -23.20
C ILE A 464 -15.77 7.61 -22.77
N GLY A 465 -16.05 7.31 -21.49
CA GLY A 465 -16.06 5.96 -20.95
C GLY A 465 -17.44 5.29 -21.07
N ASP A 466 -17.62 4.18 -20.36
CA ASP A 466 -18.87 3.40 -20.44
C ASP A 466 -20.09 4.13 -19.87
N GLU A 467 -19.88 5.05 -18.93
CA GLU A 467 -20.94 5.84 -18.27
C GLU A 467 -21.03 7.29 -18.75
N GLY A 468 -20.41 7.63 -19.88
CA GLY A 468 -20.36 8.99 -20.42
C GLY A 468 -18.99 9.67 -20.26
N PRO A 469 -18.93 11.02 -20.24
CA PRO A 469 -17.69 11.78 -20.14
C PRO A 469 -16.89 11.39 -18.88
N MET A 470 -15.68 10.90 -19.10
CA MET A 470 -14.79 10.40 -18.05
C MET A 470 -13.68 11.41 -17.73
N ALA A 471 -13.10 12.02 -18.76
CA ALA A 471 -11.99 12.96 -18.65
C ALA A 471 -11.96 13.93 -19.84
N ILE A 472 -11.15 14.98 -19.71
CA ILE A 472 -10.78 15.89 -20.79
C ILE A 472 -9.30 15.66 -21.11
N LEU A 473 -8.98 15.54 -22.39
CA LEU A 473 -7.61 15.59 -22.89
C LEU A 473 -7.34 16.98 -23.45
N HIS A 474 -6.30 17.64 -22.93
CA HIS A 474 -5.76 18.88 -23.48
C HIS A 474 -4.66 18.50 -24.48
N VAL A 475 -4.94 18.56 -25.78
CA VAL A 475 -4.08 18.01 -26.83
C VAL A 475 -2.85 18.89 -27.04
N ASP A 476 -1.69 18.39 -26.65
CA ASP A 476 -0.41 19.09 -26.80
C ASP A 476 0.43 18.55 -27.99
N ASP A 477 0.12 17.33 -28.45
CA ASP A 477 0.86 16.66 -29.52
C ASP A 477 -0.04 15.72 -30.33
N LYS A 478 0.28 15.58 -31.62
CA LYS A 478 -0.44 14.70 -32.56
C LYS A 478 0.55 14.15 -33.59
N TYR A 479 0.77 12.84 -33.60
CA TYR A 479 1.84 12.24 -34.40
C TYR A 479 1.54 10.80 -34.85
N SER A 480 2.13 10.39 -35.98
CA SER A 480 2.17 9.01 -36.43
C SER A 480 3.36 8.25 -35.84
N PHE A 481 3.29 6.92 -35.80
CA PHE A 481 4.37 6.07 -35.28
C PHE A 481 4.51 4.76 -36.06
N ASP A 482 5.68 4.14 -35.99
CA ASP A 482 5.93 2.83 -36.59
C ASP A 482 5.61 1.72 -35.59
N LYS A 483 4.53 0.97 -35.87
CA LYS A 483 4.11 -0.17 -35.04
C LYS A 483 5.15 -1.27 -34.96
N ARG A 484 5.85 -1.57 -36.06
CA ARG A 484 6.84 -2.65 -36.12
C ARG A 484 8.07 -2.27 -35.30
N GLU A 485 8.55 -1.04 -35.42
CA GLU A 485 9.63 -0.51 -34.60
C GLU A 485 9.25 -0.50 -33.12
N THR A 486 8.03 -0.08 -32.80
CA THR A 486 7.49 -0.09 -31.44
C THR A 486 7.50 -1.50 -30.84
N VAL A 487 7.01 -2.50 -31.59
CA VAL A 487 7.04 -3.91 -31.19
C VAL A 487 8.47 -4.36 -30.87
N ARG A 488 9.40 -4.12 -31.80
CA ARG A 488 10.79 -4.54 -31.66
C ARG A 488 11.45 -3.92 -30.42
N LYS A 489 11.29 -2.61 -30.22
CA LYS A 489 11.91 -1.87 -29.11
C LYS A 489 11.27 -2.23 -27.76
N LEU A 490 9.97 -2.49 -27.73
CA LEU A 490 9.23 -2.77 -26.49
C LEU A 490 9.37 -4.21 -26.02
N TYR A 491 9.35 -5.19 -26.94
CA TYR A 491 9.27 -6.62 -26.61
C TYR A 491 10.54 -7.41 -26.93
N ASP A 492 11.48 -6.86 -27.68
CA ASP A 492 12.70 -7.56 -28.15
C ASP A 492 12.39 -8.84 -28.96
N THR A 493 11.18 -8.90 -29.54
CA THR A 493 10.71 -9.97 -30.42
C THR A 493 9.61 -9.45 -31.35
N GLU A 494 9.49 -10.05 -32.55
CA GLU A 494 8.41 -9.79 -33.52
C GLU A 494 7.44 -10.99 -33.60
N SER A 495 7.54 -11.97 -32.69
CA SER A 495 6.74 -13.21 -32.74
C SER A 495 5.29 -13.00 -32.32
N ASP A 496 4.35 -13.34 -33.21
CA ASP A 496 2.90 -13.23 -32.97
C ASP A 496 2.39 -14.08 -31.80
N ASP A 497 3.18 -15.02 -31.30
CA ASP A 497 2.89 -15.79 -30.07
C ASP A 497 3.05 -14.97 -28.79
N HIS A 498 3.64 -13.77 -28.87
CA HIS A 498 3.81 -12.84 -27.75
C HIS A 498 2.53 -12.00 -27.57
N PRO A 499 1.80 -12.13 -26.44
CA PRO A 499 0.47 -11.52 -26.29
C PRO A 499 0.48 -9.98 -26.29
N GLY A 500 1.61 -9.35 -25.99
CA GLY A 500 1.75 -7.90 -26.07
C GLY A 500 1.81 -7.34 -27.50
N ILE A 501 2.19 -8.15 -28.50
CA ILE A 501 2.35 -7.67 -29.89
C ILE A 501 1.00 -7.40 -30.54
N GLU A 502 0.00 -8.24 -30.25
CA GLU A 502 -1.37 -8.06 -30.75
C GLU A 502 -1.94 -6.68 -30.36
N TRP A 503 -1.65 -6.23 -29.14
CA TRP A 503 -2.04 -4.90 -28.67
C TRP A 503 -1.46 -3.80 -29.59
N VAL A 504 -0.14 -3.78 -29.82
CA VAL A 504 0.50 -2.75 -30.67
C VAL A 504 0.00 -2.81 -32.11
N LYS A 505 -0.23 -4.03 -32.64
CA LYS A 505 -0.81 -4.21 -33.98
C LYS A 505 -2.21 -3.61 -34.09
N SER A 506 -3.03 -3.74 -33.04
CA SER A 506 -4.42 -3.25 -33.00
C SER A 506 -4.56 -1.73 -32.88
N LEU A 507 -3.50 -1.00 -32.49
CA LEU A 507 -3.55 0.46 -32.32
C LEU A 507 -3.92 1.17 -33.62
N ASN A 508 -4.62 2.30 -33.56
CA ASN A 508 -4.83 3.17 -34.70
C ASN A 508 -3.52 3.91 -35.08
N PRO A 509 -3.39 4.47 -36.30
CA PRO A 509 -2.11 4.97 -36.82
C PRO A 509 -1.64 6.31 -36.22
N ILE A 510 -2.54 7.08 -35.58
CA ILE A 510 -2.23 8.39 -35.00
C ILE A 510 -2.35 8.34 -33.49
N LEU A 511 -1.37 8.91 -32.80
CA LEU A 511 -1.36 9.09 -31.35
C LEU A 511 -1.61 10.55 -30.96
N LEU A 512 -2.36 10.75 -29.90
CA LEU A 512 -2.56 12.04 -29.25
C LEU A 512 -1.81 12.08 -27.92
N GLY A 513 -0.97 13.09 -27.75
CA GLY A 513 -0.29 13.42 -26.50
C GLY A 513 -0.90 14.65 -25.85
N GLY A 514 -0.92 14.69 -24.52
CA GLY A 514 -1.57 15.79 -23.82
C GLY A 514 -1.96 15.48 -22.39
N LYS A 515 -2.22 16.52 -21.61
CA LYS A 515 -2.61 16.41 -20.20
C LYS A 515 -4.04 15.90 -20.05
N VAL A 516 -4.28 15.12 -19.00
CA VAL A 516 -5.59 14.49 -18.76
C VAL A 516 -6.17 15.00 -17.44
N ASP A 517 -7.38 15.56 -17.51
CA ASP A 517 -8.17 16.00 -16.35
C ASP A 517 -9.39 15.09 -16.16
N LEU A 518 -9.42 14.36 -15.05
CA LEU A 518 -10.47 13.40 -14.75
C LEU A 518 -11.72 14.08 -14.21
N ILE A 519 -12.85 13.81 -14.86
CA ILE A 519 -14.19 14.23 -14.43
C ILE A 519 -14.77 13.18 -13.48
N LYS A 520 -14.71 11.91 -13.87
CA LYS A 520 -15.34 10.80 -13.15
C LYS A 520 -14.49 9.54 -13.24
N ARG A 521 -14.34 8.84 -12.11
CA ARG A 521 -13.63 7.54 -12.05
C ARG A 521 -14.42 6.45 -12.78
N ARG A 522 -13.71 5.44 -13.29
CA ARG A 522 -14.30 4.26 -13.93
C ARG A 522 -15.11 3.46 -12.90
N GLN A 523 -16.20 2.82 -13.34
CA GLN A 523 -16.83 1.77 -12.55
C GLN A 523 -16.10 0.43 -12.72
N SER A 524 -15.83 -0.24 -11.61
CA SER A 524 -15.20 -1.56 -11.59
C SER A 524 -15.97 -2.51 -10.69
N GLU A 525 -16.05 -3.79 -11.07
CA GLU A 525 -16.53 -4.87 -10.19
C GLU A 525 -15.76 -4.90 -8.86
N PHE A 526 -14.48 -4.49 -8.87
CA PHE A 526 -13.59 -4.51 -7.70
C PHE A 526 -13.32 -3.12 -7.12
N GLN A 527 -14.26 -2.18 -7.30
CA GLN A 527 -14.08 -0.78 -6.89
C GLN A 527 -13.79 -0.63 -5.38
N GLU A 528 -14.33 -1.51 -4.54
CA GLU A 528 -14.10 -1.51 -3.09
C GLU A 528 -12.61 -1.67 -2.71
N TYR A 529 -11.82 -2.31 -3.58
CA TYR A 529 -10.37 -2.51 -3.38
C TYR A 529 -9.52 -1.49 -4.16
N ALA A 530 -10.15 -0.63 -4.98
CA ALA A 530 -9.48 0.30 -5.88
C ALA A 530 -9.04 1.60 -5.17
N LEU A 531 -8.03 1.48 -4.30
CA LEU A 531 -7.45 2.62 -3.58
C LEU A 531 -6.51 3.43 -4.47
N THR A 532 -6.59 4.75 -4.38
CA THR A 532 -5.67 5.69 -5.05
C THR A 532 -4.33 5.78 -4.31
N PRO A 533 -3.24 6.21 -4.96
CA PRO A 533 -1.96 6.49 -4.30
C PRO A 533 -2.08 7.40 -3.08
N LYS A 534 -2.91 8.46 -3.18
CA LYS A 534 -3.18 9.38 -2.08
C LYS A 534 -3.80 8.68 -0.86
N GLN A 535 -4.80 7.83 -1.08
CA GLN A 535 -5.43 7.05 -0.01
C GLN A 535 -4.46 6.05 0.63
N VAL A 536 -3.67 5.33 -0.17
CA VAL A 536 -2.71 4.35 0.35
C VAL A 536 -1.60 5.03 1.16
N ARG A 537 -1.05 6.14 0.67
CA ARG A 537 -0.08 6.95 1.43
C ARG A 537 -0.66 7.46 2.74
N ARG A 538 -1.93 7.87 2.77
CA ARG A 538 -2.63 8.24 4.02
C ARG A 538 -2.73 7.05 4.98
N LEU A 539 -3.09 5.86 4.51
CA LEU A 539 -3.16 4.66 5.36
C LEU A 539 -1.80 4.30 5.96
N PHE A 540 -0.70 4.41 5.19
CA PHE A 540 0.65 4.19 5.71
C PHE A 540 0.99 5.18 6.83
N ARG A 541 0.63 6.46 6.66
CA ARG A 541 0.79 7.49 7.70
C ARG A 541 -0.04 7.20 8.95
N GLU A 542 -1.30 6.80 8.79
CA GLU A 542 -2.16 6.46 9.93
C GLU A 542 -1.65 5.27 10.74
N LYS A 543 -0.86 4.39 10.10
CA LYS A 543 -0.15 3.27 10.72
C LYS A 543 1.28 3.61 11.19
N ASN A 544 1.73 4.85 11.03
CA ASN A 544 3.09 5.31 11.34
C ASN A 544 4.19 4.50 10.60
N TRP A 545 3.92 4.10 9.36
CA TRP A 545 4.89 3.41 8.51
C TRP A 545 5.73 4.41 7.73
N SER A 546 7.02 4.13 7.62
CA SER A 546 7.98 4.90 6.80
C SER A 546 8.60 4.02 5.71
N THR A 547 8.75 2.72 6.00
CA THR A 547 9.29 1.73 5.07
C THR A 547 8.24 0.68 4.76
N VAL A 548 7.88 0.55 3.49
CA VAL A 548 6.86 -0.39 3.01
C VAL A 548 7.40 -1.17 1.82
N VAL A 549 7.17 -2.48 1.83
CA VAL A 549 7.47 -3.36 0.69
C VAL A 549 6.23 -3.59 -0.15
N GLY A 550 6.32 -3.27 -1.45
CA GLY A 550 5.28 -3.52 -2.43
C GLY A 550 5.40 -4.91 -3.05
N PHE A 551 4.28 -5.58 -3.23
CA PHE A 551 4.19 -6.87 -3.92
C PHE A 551 3.18 -6.81 -5.06
N HIS A 552 3.68 -7.01 -6.28
CA HIS A 552 2.87 -7.14 -7.49
C HIS A 552 2.60 -8.61 -7.80
N THR A 553 1.38 -8.91 -8.24
CA THR A 553 1.00 -10.26 -8.65
C THR A 553 -0.21 -10.26 -9.59
N ARG A 554 -0.32 -11.34 -10.35
CA ARG A 554 -1.43 -11.66 -11.25
C ARG A 554 -2.05 -13.02 -10.95
N ASN A 555 -1.58 -13.71 -9.91
CA ASN A 555 -1.93 -15.10 -9.58
C ASN A 555 -2.55 -15.20 -8.18
N VAL A 556 -3.29 -16.28 -7.94
CA VAL A 556 -3.69 -16.69 -6.59
C VAL A 556 -2.44 -16.95 -5.74
N ILE A 557 -2.56 -16.70 -4.43
CA ILE A 557 -1.42 -16.88 -3.54
C ILE A 557 -1.10 -18.36 -3.28
N HIS A 558 0.18 -18.70 -3.28
CA HIS A 558 0.71 -19.99 -2.84
C HIS A 558 1.86 -19.77 -1.84
N ARG A 559 2.40 -20.84 -1.26
CA ARG A 559 3.33 -20.74 -0.12
C ARG A 559 4.65 -20.05 -0.45
N SER A 560 5.14 -20.15 -1.69
CA SER A 560 6.32 -19.36 -2.08
C SER A 560 6.05 -17.85 -2.16
N HIS A 561 4.84 -17.40 -2.55
CA HIS A 561 4.47 -15.98 -2.49
C HIS A 561 4.44 -15.50 -1.03
N GLU A 562 3.80 -16.27 -0.14
CA GLU A 562 3.76 -15.98 1.29
C GLU A 562 5.18 -15.86 1.87
N PHE A 563 6.06 -16.80 1.53
CA PHE A 563 7.44 -16.78 1.98
C PHE A 563 8.17 -15.51 1.53
N ILE A 564 8.18 -15.18 0.23
CA ILE A 564 8.94 -14.02 -0.27
C ILE A 564 8.40 -12.71 0.31
N GLN A 565 7.09 -12.58 0.49
CA GLN A 565 6.47 -11.37 1.06
C GLN A 565 6.90 -11.14 2.50
N LEU A 566 6.79 -12.17 3.34
CA LEU A 566 7.16 -12.07 4.76
C LEU A 566 8.67 -11.97 4.94
N LYS A 567 9.44 -12.72 4.15
CA LYS A 567 10.91 -12.69 4.19
C LYS A 567 11.44 -11.32 3.74
N ALA A 568 10.90 -10.75 2.66
CA ALA A 568 11.27 -9.41 2.20
C ALA A 568 10.99 -8.35 3.26
N MET A 569 9.79 -8.36 3.85
CA MET A 569 9.40 -7.42 4.90
C MET A 569 10.33 -7.53 6.12
N ALA A 570 10.66 -8.76 6.53
CA ALA A 570 11.52 -9.00 7.69
C ALA A 570 12.99 -8.62 7.45
N ASP A 571 13.56 -9.04 6.32
CA ASP A 571 14.99 -8.85 6.00
C ASP A 571 15.33 -7.41 5.64
N ALA A 572 14.42 -6.71 4.93
CA ALA A 572 14.57 -5.28 4.64
C ALA A 572 14.10 -4.40 5.80
N GLY A 573 13.63 -4.99 6.90
CA GLY A 573 13.16 -4.28 8.08
C GLY A 573 12.01 -3.31 7.83
N CYS A 574 11.15 -3.62 6.85
CA CYS A 574 10.00 -2.78 6.50
C CYS A 574 8.94 -2.78 7.62
N ASP A 575 8.30 -1.63 7.81
CA ASP A 575 7.21 -1.43 8.79
C ASP A 575 5.93 -2.18 8.39
N GLY A 576 5.73 -2.40 7.08
CA GLY A 576 4.59 -3.15 6.54
C GLY A 576 4.74 -3.60 5.08
N LEU A 577 3.75 -4.38 4.63
CA LEU A 577 3.64 -4.99 3.31
C LEU A 577 2.40 -4.46 2.57
N PHE A 578 2.58 -4.01 1.33
CA PHE A 578 1.52 -3.59 0.44
C PHE A 578 1.31 -4.62 -0.68
N ILE A 579 0.22 -5.37 -0.59
CA ILE A 579 -0.15 -6.39 -1.58
C ILE A 579 -1.08 -5.74 -2.60
N HIS A 580 -0.65 -5.76 -3.87
CA HIS A 580 -1.29 -4.97 -4.90
C HIS A 580 -1.46 -5.75 -6.20
N PRO A 581 -2.35 -6.77 -6.26
CA PRO A 581 -2.61 -7.56 -7.45
C PRO A 581 -3.22 -6.73 -8.59
N VAL A 582 -2.86 -7.07 -9.83
CA VAL A 582 -3.45 -6.49 -11.04
C VAL A 582 -4.78 -7.16 -11.39
N VAL A 583 -5.77 -6.35 -11.77
CA VAL A 583 -7.16 -6.80 -12.05
C VAL A 583 -7.67 -6.51 -13.46
N GLY A 584 -6.88 -5.86 -14.33
CA GLY A 584 -7.25 -5.65 -15.73
C GLY A 584 -7.22 -6.91 -16.58
N LYS A 585 -7.51 -6.75 -17.89
CA LYS A 585 -7.65 -7.87 -18.84
C LYS A 585 -6.46 -8.83 -18.73
N LYS A 586 -6.77 -10.11 -18.59
CA LYS A 586 -5.78 -11.20 -18.48
C LYS A 586 -5.87 -12.11 -19.69
N LYS A 587 -4.81 -12.87 -19.92
CA LYS A 587 -4.80 -13.89 -20.96
C LYS A 587 -5.60 -15.12 -20.54
N THR A 588 -6.03 -15.89 -21.52
CA THR A 588 -6.69 -17.17 -21.35
C THR A 588 -5.84 -18.13 -20.51
N GLY A 589 -6.53 -18.84 -19.61
CA GLY A 589 -5.94 -19.74 -18.62
C GLY A 589 -5.39 -19.04 -17.37
N ASP A 590 -5.41 -17.71 -17.25
CA ASP A 590 -5.09 -17.05 -15.98
C ASP A 590 -6.27 -17.12 -15.00
N PHE A 591 -6.01 -17.00 -13.70
CA PHE A 591 -7.09 -16.93 -12.70
C PHE A 591 -7.91 -15.65 -12.85
N ASN A 592 -9.23 -15.77 -12.73
CA ASN A 592 -10.12 -14.62 -12.62
C ASN A 592 -9.74 -13.75 -11.40
N ALA A 593 -9.77 -12.43 -11.57
CA ALA A 593 -9.42 -11.45 -10.53
C ALA A 593 -10.18 -11.68 -9.21
N LYS A 594 -11.43 -12.12 -9.27
CA LYS A 594 -12.26 -12.49 -8.11
C LYS A 594 -11.56 -13.49 -7.18
N TYR A 595 -10.99 -14.57 -7.70
CA TYR A 595 -10.34 -15.60 -6.86
C TYR A 595 -8.95 -15.18 -6.36
N ILE A 596 -8.27 -14.34 -7.12
CA ILE A 596 -7.01 -13.73 -6.68
C ILE A 596 -7.27 -12.87 -5.46
N ILE A 597 -8.25 -11.96 -5.55
CA ILE A 597 -8.65 -11.10 -4.44
C ILE A 597 -9.06 -11.96 -3.23
N LYS A 598 -9.98 -12.92 -3.40
CA LYS A 598 -10.41 -13.81 -2.32
C LYS A 598 -9.24 -14.55 -1.65
N SER A 599 -8.26 -15.00 -2.43
CA SER A 599 -7.10 -15.70 -1.88
C SER A 599 -6.27 -14.81 -0.94
N TYR A 600 -6.03 -13.55 -1.32
CA TYR A 600 -5.29 -12.61 -0.47
C TYR A 600 -6.12 -12.12 0.72
N GLN A 601 -7.44 -11.97 0.57
CA GLN A 601 -8.31 -11.64 1.70
C GLN A 601 -8.25 -12.70 2.80
N GLN A 602 -8.27 -13.98 2.43
CA GLN A 602 -8.10 -15.06 3.41
C GLN A 602 -6.72 -15.00 4.08
N MET A 603 -5.66 -14.68 3.34
CA MET A 603 -4.33 -14.49 3.91
C MET A 603 -4.27 -13.35 4.92
N VAL A 604 -4.80 -12.18 4.57
CA VAL A 604 -4.85 -11.01 5.46
C VAL A 604 -5.68 -11.32 6.71
N LYS A 605 -6.79 -12.05 6.57
CA LYS A 605 -7.68 -12.38 7.68
C LYS A 605 -7.07 -13.39 8.65
N ASN A 606 -6.43 -14.45 8.13
CA ASN A 606 -6.15 -15.65 8.91
C ASN A 606 -4.66 -15.91 9.14
N PHE A 607 -3.76 -15.43 8.28
CA PHE A 607 -2.38 -15.92 8.23
C PHE A 607 -1.31 -14.83 8.34
N TYR A 608 -1.55 -13.64 7.80
CA TYR A 608 -0.56 -12.57 7.88
C TYR A 608 -0.52 -11.92 9.26
N PRO A 609 0.64 -11.33 9.63
CA PRO A 609 0.74 -10.56 10.87
C PRO A 609 -0.30 -9.44 10.87
N ARG A 610 -1.09 -9.38 11.95
CA ARG A 610 -2.14 -8.38 12.11
C ARG A 610 -1.54 -6.98 12.01
N ASP A 611 -2.27 -6.09 11.34
CA ASP A 611 -1.91 -4.69 11.15
C ASP A 611 -0.54 -4.42 10.51
N LYS A 612 0.07 -5.41 9.83
CA LYS A 612 1.32 -5.25 9.06
C LYS A 612 1.11 -5.34 7.55
N VAL A 613 -0.10 -5.61 7.09
CA VAL A 613 -0.43 -5.79 5.67
C VAL A 613 -1.58 -4.89 5.26
N ILE A 614 -1.41 -4.21 4.13
CA ILE A 614 -2.50 -3.51 3.42
C ILE A 614 -2.69 -4.19 2.07
N PHE A 615 -3.95 -4.45 1.73
CA PHE A 615 -4.37 -5.03 0.47
C PHE A 615 -5.17 -4.01 -0.34
N ALA A 616 -4.85 -3.87 -1.62
CA ALA A 616 -5.63 -3.09 -2.58
C ALA A 616 -5.47 -3.73 -3.97
N THR A 617 -6.28 -3.33 -4.94
CA THR A 617 -6.13 -3.77 -6.34
C THR A 617 -5.43 -2.71 -7.18
N PHE A 618 -4.61 -3.15 -8.13
CA PHE A 618 -3.97 -2.28 -9.11
C PHE A 618 -4.82 -2.26 -10.38
N GLN A 619 -5.49 -1.14 -10.60
CA GLN A 619 -6.44 -0.92 -11.69
C GLN A 619 -5.71 -0.60 -13.00
N THR A 620 -4.96 -1.57 -13.52
CA THR A 620 -4.33 -1.53 -14.83
C THR A 620 -4.38 -2.92 -15.47
N PHE A 621 -3.90 -3.04 -16.71
CA PHE A 621 -3.76 -4.29 -17.44
C PHE A 621 -2.29 -4.61 -17.72
N SER A 622 -1.98 -5.90 -17.91
CA SER A 622 -0.62 -6.31 -18.24
C SER A 622 -0.34 -6.09 -19.72
N ARG A 623 0.80 -5.46 -20.01
CA ARG A 623 1.29 -5.26 -21.39
C ARG A 623 2.24 -6.37 -21.82
N TYR A 624 2.57 -7.26 -20.89
CA TYR A 624 3.44 -8.41 -21.05
C TYR A 624 4.85 -8.05 -21.51
N ALA A 625 5.33 -6.85 -21.15
CA ALA A 625 6.63 -6.33 -21.54
C ALA A 625 7.75 -6.76 -20.58
N GLY A 626 7.58 -7.91 -19.91
CA GLY A 626 8.58 -8.60 -19.09
C GLY A 626 9.43 -7.65 -18.23
N PRO A 627 10.74 -7.52 -18.50
CA PRO A 627 11.65 -6.65 -17.74
C PRO A 627 11.21 -5.18 -17.69
N ARG A 628 10.76 -4.59 -18.81
CA ARG A 628 10.31 -3.19 -18.85
C ARG A 628 9.10 -2.98 -17.92
N GLU A 629 8.19 -3.96 -17.88
CA GLU A 629 7.01 -3.90 -17.02
C GLU A 629 7.35 -4.07 -15.52
N ALA A 630 8.44 -4.79 -15.20
CA ALA A 630 8.93 -4.90 -13.82
C ALA A 630 9.37 -3.53 -13.27
N VAL A 631 10.08 -2.73 -14.06
CA VAL A 631 10.48 -1.36 -13.67
C VAL A 631 9.25 -0.46 -13.56
N PHE A 632 8.34 -0.50 -14.53
CA PHE A 632 7.10 0.29 -14.51
C PHE A 632 6.24 -0.01 -13.27
N THR A 633 6.07 -1.28 -12.92
CA THR A 633 5.30 -1.66 -11.74
C THR A 633 5.98 -1.23 -10.44
N ALA A 634 7.31 -1.24 -10.37
CA ALA A 634 8.07 -0.70 -9.24
C ALA A 634 7.86 0.82 -9.09
N LEU A 635 7.96 1.58 -10.19
CA LEU A 635 7.70 3.03 -10.21
C LEU A 635 6.27 3.36 -9.75
N CYS A 636 5.29 2.58 -10.20
CA CYS A 636 3.92 2.71 -9.70
C CYS A 636 3.89 2.50 -8.18
N ARG A 637 4.53 1.46 -7.64
CA ARG A 637 4.54 1.21 -6.18
C ARG A 637 5.26 2.32 -5.40
N GLN A 638 6.29 2.95 -5.98
CA GLN A 638 6.87 4.18 -5.42
C GLN A 638 5.81 5.28 -5.31
N ASN A 639 4.99 5.50 -6.34
CA ASN A 639 3.90 6.48 -6.29
C ASN A 639 2.85 6.14 -5.22
N PHE A 640 2.59 4.86 -4.94
CA PHE A 640 1.77 4.41 -3.82
C PHE A 640 2.43 4.54 -2.43
N GLY A 641 3.72 4.90 -2.36
CA GLY A 641 4.46 5.11 -1.11
C GLY A 641 5.32 3.91 -0.66
N CYS A 642 5.53 2.92 -1.51
CA CYS A 642 6.42 1.79 -1.19
C CYS A 642 7.88 2.17 -1.37
N SER A 643 8.64 2.11 -0.28
CA SER A 643 10.10 2.28 -0.28
C SER A 643 10.87 1.11 -0.92
N HIS A 644 10.25 -0.08 -0.92
CA HIS A 644 10.83 -1.31 -1.41
C HIS A 644 9.87 -2.04 -2.36
N PHE A 645 10.39 -2.84 -3.28
CA PHE A 645 9.57 -3.63 -4.21
C PHE A 645 10.15 -5.02 -4.44
N ILE A 646 9.30 -6.05 -4.36
CA ILE A 646 9.70 -7.44 -4.57
C ILE A 646 9.70 -7.75 -6.07
N VAL A 647 10.82 -8.27 -6.55
CA VAL A 647 10.96 -8.76 -7.93
C VAL A 647 11.41 -10.21 -7.89
N GLY A 648 10.52 -11.11 -8.30
CA GLY A 648 10.81 -12.53 -8.47
C GLY A 648 11.54 -12.83 -9.79
N ARG A 649 11.98 -14.07 -9.97
CA ARG A 649 12.41 -14.60 -11.27
C ARG A 649 11.23 -14.57 -12.25
N ASP A 650 11.48 -14.17 -13.50
CA ASP A 650 10.45 -14.03 -14.54
C ASP A 650 9.27 -13.09 -14.17
N HIS A 651 9.56 -12.04 -13.38
CA HIS A 651 8.56 -11.05 -13.00
C HIS A 651 7.95 -10.40 -14.25
N THR A 652 6.61 -10.38 -14.31
CA THR A 652 5.80 -9.89 -15.44
C THR A 652 6.10 -10.54 -16.79
N GLY A 653 6.89 -11.61 -16.83
CA GLY A 653 7.23 -12.34 -18.04
C GLY A 653 6.08 -13.19 -18.58
N VAL A 654 6.26 -13.64 -19.82
CA VAL A 654 5.31 -14.51 -20.52
C VAL A 654 6.05 -15.59 -21.26
N LYS A 655 5.65 -16.85 -21.01
CA LYS A 655 6.25 -18.05 -21.62
C LYS A 655 7.79 -17.97 -21.45
N ASP A 656 8.54 -18.28 -22.50
CA ASP A 656 10.01 -18.25 -22.50
C ASP A 656 10.57 -17.08 -23.34
N PHE A 657 9.79 -16.02 -23.54
CA PHE A 657 10.21 -14.86 -24.36
C PHE A 657 11.31 -14.02 -23.72
N TYR A 658 11.44 -14.06 -22.40
CA TYR A 658 12.46 -13.31 -21.68
C TYR A 658 13.33 -14.28 -20.92
N HIS A 659 14.63 -14.01 -20.88
CA HIS A 659 15.52 -14.75 -20.00
C HIS A 659 15.02 -14.61 -18.55
N PRO A 660 14.97 -15.69 -17.73
CA PRO A 660 14.32 -15.62 -16.42
C PRO A 660 14.91 -14.61 -15.43
N ASN A 661 16.18 -14.20 -15.63
CA ASN A 661 16.83 -13.16 -14.83
C ASN A 661 16.71 -11.76 -15.44
N ALA A 662 16.16 -11.60 -16.65
CA ALA A 662 16.10 -10.30 -17.32
C ALA A 662 15.34 -9.24 -16.50
N SER A 663 14.30 -9.66 -15.76
CA SER A 663 13.56 -8.78 -14.84
C SER A 663 14.39 -8.34 -13.62
N HIS A 664 15.48 -9.04 -13.28
CA HIS A 664 16.45 -8.60 -12.27
C HIS A 664 17.50 -7.69 -12.87
N ASP A 665 18.05 -8.07 -14.02
CA ASP A 665 19.19 -7.41 -14.65
C ASP A 665 18.83 -6.00 -15.16
N ILE A 666 17.58 -5.79 -15.57
CA ILE A 666 17.14 -4.47 -16.06
C ILE A 666 17.27 -3.35 -15.01
N PHE A 667 17.12 -3.66 -13.72
CA PHE A 667 17.24 -2.66 -12.65
C PHE A 667 18.66 -2.14 -12.50
N ASP A 668 19.68 -2.90 -12.92
CA ASP A 668 21.07 -2.48 -12.81
C ASP A 668 21.41 -1.34 -13.82
N LYS A 669 20.52 -1.10 -14.80
CA LYS A 669 20.59 0.05 -15.72
C LYS A 669 20.13 1.37 -15.10
N PHE A 670 19.51 1.33 -13.92
CA PHE A 670 18.86 2.49 -13.28
C PHE A 670 19.34 2.68 -11.83
N PRO A 671 20.61 3.05 -11.62
CA PRO A 671 21.14 3.31 -10.27
C PRO A 671 20.48 4.52 -9.59
N ASP A 672 19.86 5.39 -10.39
CA ASP A 672 19.10 6.57 -9.97
C ASP A 672 17.63 6.27 -9.61
N LEU A 673 17.22 5.01 -9.64
CA LEU A 673 15.87 4.60 -9.23
C LEU A 673 15.67 4.79 -7.72
N GLY A 674 14.66 5.57 -7.33
CA GLY A 674 14.41 5.90 -5.92
C GLY A 674 13.93 4.73 -5.05
N ILE A 675 13.26 3.73 -5.65
CA ILE A 675 12.71 2.58 -4.94
C ILE A 675 13.72 1.42 -4.85
N LYS A 676 13.88 0.84 -3.66
CA LYS A 676 14.81 -0.27 -3.42
C LYS A 676 14.21 -1.60 -3.87
N VAL A 677 14.90 -2.31 -4.75
CA VAL A 677 14.42 -3.61 -5.26
C VAL A 677 14.95 -4.76 -4.42
N ILE A 678 14.06 -5.67 -4.03
CA ILE A 678 14.39 -6.91 -3.34
C ILE A 678 14.22 -8.06 -4.33
N LYS A 679 15.36 -8.55 -4.84
CA LYS A 679 15.42 -9.62 -5.84
C LYS A 679 15.30 -10.99 -5.15
N PHE A 680 14.34 -11.81 -5.58
CA PHE A 680 14.22 -13.21 -5.16
C PHE A 680 14.41 -14.14 -6.36
N ASP A 681 15.34 -15.09 -6.21
CA ASP A 681 15.49 -16.24 -7.11
C ASP A 681 14.36 -17.27 -6.85
N LYS A 682 14.52 -18.50 -7.36
CA LYS A 682 13.55 -19.56 -7.09
C LYS A 682 13.48 -19.84 -5.58
N VAL A 683 12.26 -20.12 -5.14
CA VAL A 683 11.95 -20.62 -3.81
C VAL A 683 11.44 -22.03 -3.97
N PHE A 684 11.98 -22.96 -3.18
CA PHE A 684 11.52 -24.33 -3.13
C PHE A 684 11.19 -24.72 -1.68
N TYR A 685 10.34 -25.73 -1.53
CA TYR A 685 10.08 -26.36 -0.27
C TYR A 685 11.11 -27.48 -0.04
N SER A 686 11.87 -27.39 1.06
CA SER A 686 12.80 -28.43 1.46
C SER A 686 12.09 -29.48 2.29
N LYS A 687 12.07 -30.71 1.79
CA LYS A 687 11.54 -31.86 2.56
C LYS A 687 12.37 -32.13 3.82
N LYS A 688 13.69 -31.99 3.73
CA LYS A 688 14.64 -32.18 4.85
C LYS A 688 14.45 -31.19 5.99
N LEU A 689 14.27 -29.90 5.66
CA LEU A 689 14.13 -28.84 6.67
C LEU A 689 12.67 -28.55 7.04
N ASN A 690 11.71 -29.18 6.36
CA ASN A 690 10.28 -28.90 6.50
C ASN A 690 9.98 -27.39 6.38
N SER A 691 10.67 -26.69 5.48
CA SER A 691 10.62 -25.22 5.35
C SER A 691 10.95 -24.73 3.95
N TYR A 692 10.62 -23.46 3.66
CA TYR A 692 10.88 -22.82 2.37
C TYR A 692 12.26 -22.19 2.36
N VAL A 693 12.96 -22.39 1.25
CA VAL A 693 14.35 -22.00 1.09
C VAL A 693 14.50 -21.16 -0.18
N HIS A 694 15.21 -20.04 -0.04
CA HIS A 694 15.66 -19.24 -1.18
C HIS A 694 16.90 -19.90 -1.78
N GLU A 695 16.83 -20.31 -3.05
CA GLU A 695 17.77 -21.24 -3.68
C GLU A 695 19.25 -20.86 -3.51
N LYS A 696 19.61 -19.58 -3.69
CA LYS A 696 21.00 -19.12 -3.58
C LYS A 696 21.52 -18.92 -2.15
N LYS A 697 20.62 -18.80 -1.17
CA LYS A 697 20.97 -18.57 0.25
C LYS A 697 20.76 -19.81 1.13
N GLY A 698 20.29 -20.91 0.53
CA GLY A 698 19.94 -22.14 1.20
C GLY A 698 21.07 -23.16 1.28
N PRO A 699 20.96 -24.16 2.17
CA PRO A 699 21.83 -25.31 2.15
C PRO A 699 21.69 -26.11 0.85
N ASN A 700 22.79 -26.71 0.40
CA ASN A 700 22.85 -27.47 -0.84
C ASN A 700 22.17 -28.83 -0.64
N HIS A 701 20.89 -28.95 -1.00
CA HIS A 701 20.15 -30.21 -0.97
C HIS A 701 20.14 -30.90 -2.33
N SER A 702 20.01 -32.23 -2.35
CA SER A 702 19.71 -33.02 -3.54
C SER A 702 18.40 -32.59 -4.20
N GLU A 703 18.32 -32.67 -5.52
CA GLU A 703 17.12 -32.28 -6.30
C GLU A 703 15.86 -33.03 -5.85
N GLU A 704 15.99 -34.29 -5.41
CA GLU A 704 14.89 -35.10 -4.87
C GLU A 704 14.24 -34.50 -3.61
N ASP A 705 14.95 -33.65 -2.87
CA ASP A 705 14.44 -32.99 -1.65
C ASP A 705 13.92 -31.57 -1.92
N ARG A 706 13.96 -31.10 -3.18
CA ARG A 706 13.58 -29.75 -3.61
C ARG A 706 12.23 -29.76 -4.31
N PHE A 707 11.19 -29.39 -3.57
CA PHE A 707 9.83 -29.39 -4.11
C PHE A 707 9.49 -27.98 -4.61
N HIS A 708 9.38 -27.83 -5.94
CA HIS A 708 9.15 -26.53 -6.57
C HIS A 708 7.66 -26.15 -6.59
N ILE A 709 7.40 -24.84 -6.51
CA ILE A 709 6.05 -24.26 -6.52
C ILE A 709 5.96 -23.30 -7.70
N SER A 710 5.03 -23.55 -8.61
CA SER A 710 4.77 -22.67 -9.76
C SER A 710 3.28 -22.45 -10.02
N GLY A 711 2.91 -21.26 -10.48
CA GLY A 711 1.52 -20.96 -10.83
C GLY A 711 0.97 -21.88 -11.93
N THR A 712 1.80 -22.30 -12.89
CA THR A 712 1.39 -23.23 -13.96
C THR A 712 1.05 -24.63 -13.42
N GLN A 713 1.82 -25.15 -12.46
CA GLN A 713 1.47 -26.41 -11.80
C GLN A 713 0.19 -26.28 -10.96
N ALA A 714 0.02 -25.16 -10.26
CA ALA A 714 -1.18 -24.89 -9.47
C ALA A 714 -2.44 -24.95 -10.35
N ARG A 715 -2.39 -24.31 -11.53
CA ARG A 715 -3.50 -24.32 -12.50
C ARG A 715 -3.83 -25.72 -12.98
N LYS A 716 -2.82 -26.48 -13.43
CA LYS A 716 -3.00 -27.86 -13.89
C LYS A 716 -3.68 -28.74 -12.84
N MET A 717 -3.25 -28.65 -11.58
CA MET A 717 -3.87 -29.39 -10.47
C MET A 717 -5.36 -29.05 -10.35
N PHE A 718 -5.71 -27.76 -10.32
CA PHE A 718 -7.10 -27.34 -10.21
C PHE A 718 -7.95 -27.70 -11.44
N GLU A 719 -7.41 -27.58 -12.65
CA GLU A 719 -8.07 -28.01 -13.89
C GLU A 719 -8.36 -29.52 -13.89
N GLN A 720 -7.49 -30.32 -13.24
CA GLN A 720 -7.66 -31.77 -13.06
C GLN A 720 -8.53 -32.14 -11.86
N GLY A 721 -9.04 -31.15 -11.10
CA GLY A 721 -9.79 -31.38 -9.85
C GLY A 721 -8.94 -31.86 -8.67
N GLU A 722 -7.61 -31.76 -8.78
CA GLU A 722 -6.66 -32.13 -7.73
C GLU A 722 -6.48 -30.97 -6.74
N VAL A 723 -6.37 -31.30 -5.45
CA VAL A 723 -6.10 -30.33 -4.38
C VAL A 723 -4.58 -30.17 -4.23
N PRO A 724 -3.99 -28.98 -4.45
CA PRO A 724 -2.57 -28.78 -4.20
C PRO A 724 -2.22 -29.09 -2.75
N PRO A 725 -1.08 -29.78 -2.48
CA PRO A 725 -0.70 -30.19 -1.14
C PRO A 725 -0.38 -28.98 -0.24
N GLN A 726 -0.45 -29.17 1.09
CA GLN A 726 -0.29 -28.10 2.07
C GLN A 726 1.05 -27.34 1.97
N TRP A 727 2.13 -28.04 1.60
CA TRP A 727 3.43 -27.41 1.39
C TRP A 727 3.46 -26.51 0.15
N PHE A 728 2.54 -26.69 -0.79
CA PHE A 728 2.42 -25.92 -2.02
C PHE A 728 1.48 -24.73 -1.84
N MET A 729 0.27 -24.98 -1.33
CA MET A 729 -0.77 -23.96 -1.10
C MET A 729 -1.51 -24.25 0.21
N ARG A 730 -1.97 -23.20 0.89
CA ARG A 730 -2.73 -23.37 2.13
C ARG A 730 -4.07 -24.07 1.85
N PRO A 731 -4.48 -25.07 2.64
CA PRO A 731 -5.69 -25.86 2.39
C PRO A 731 -6.95 -25.02 2.25
N GLU A 732 -7.07 -23.92 2.98
CA GLU A 732 -8.22 -23.00 2.95
C GLU A 732 -8.36 -22.31 1.59
N ILE A 733 -7.22 -21.98 0.96
CA ILE A 733 -7.17 -21.38 -0.37
C ILE A 733 -7.50 -22.43 -1.42
N SER A 734 -6.87 -23.61 -1.33
CA SER A 734 -7.13 -24.73 -2.26
C SER A 734 -8.60 -25.14 -2.24
N LYS A 735 -9.18 -25.30 -1.04
CA LYS A 735 -10.59 -25.65 -0.86
C LYS A 735 -11.52 -24.59 -1.44
N MET A 736 -11.26 -23.31 -1.19
CA MET A 736 -12.06 -22.21 -1.73
C MET A 736 -12.09 -22.20 -3.28
N ILE A 737 -10.98 -22.56 -3.92
CA ILE A 737 -10.91 -22.69 -5.38
C ILE A 737 -11.66 -23.94 -5.86
N ILE A 738 -11.41 -25.11 -5.26
CA ILE A 738 -12.06 -26.37 -5.63
C ILE A 738 -13.58 -26.30 -5.44
N ASP A 739 -14.05 -25.73 -4.33
CA ASP A 739 -15.48 -25.54 -4.08
C ASP A 739 -16.13 -24.64 -5.15
N ALA A 740 -15.40 -23.66 -5.67
CA ALA A 740 -15.89 -22.79 -6.74
C ALA A 740 -15.95 -23.53 -8.09
N ILE A 741 -14.93 -24.35 -8.40
CA ILE A 741 -14.92 -25.22 -9.59
C ILE A 741 -16.09 -26.21 -9.53
N ALA A 742 -16.31 -26.85 -8.37
CA ALA A 742 -17.39 -27.81 -8.16
C ALA A 742 -18.78 -27.18 -8.31
N LYS A 743 -18.92 -25.88 -8.02
CA LYS A 743 -20.15 -25.10 -8.25
C LYS A 743 -20.32 -24.61 -9.69
N GLY A 744 -19.36 -24.89 -10.57
CA GLY A 744 -19.36 -24.43 -11.96
C GLY A 744 -19.02 -22.96 -12.13
N GLU A 745 -18.39 -22.31 -11.14
CA GLU A 745 -17.95 -20.93 -11.28
C GLU A 745 -16.70 -20.83 -12.19
N GLU A 746 -16.57 -19.72 -12.91
CA GLU A 746 -15.45 -19.49 -13.83
C GLU A 746 -14.18 -19.03 -13.09
N VAL A 747 -13.40 -20.01 -12.62
CA VAL A 747 -12.14 -19.78 -11.90
C VAL A 747 -11.02 -19.26 -12.82
N PHE A 748 -11.00 -19.73 -14.07
CA PHE A 748 -10.02 -19.35 -15.08
C PHE A 748 -10.66 -18.47 -16.14
N VAL A 749 -9.88 -17.53 -16.66
CA VAL A 749 -10.24 -16.69 -17.81
C VAL A 749 -10.27 -17.59 -19.04
N LYS A 750 -11.40 -17.60 -19.74
CA LYS A 750 -11.58 -18.29 -21.02
C LYS A 750 -11.38 -17.29 -22.17
N ASP A 751 -11.07 -17.77 -23.37
CA ASP A 751 -10.97 -16.90 -24.54
C ASP A 751 -12.28 -16.15 -24.78
N GLU A 752 -12.23 -14.92 -25.30
CA GLU A 752 -13.42 -14.25 -25.85
C GLU A 752 -14.00 -15.04 -27.04
N ALA A 753 -13.21 -15.90 -27.69
CA ALA A 753 -13.69 -16.89 -28.66
C ALA A 753 -14.38 -18.11 -28.01
N ASP A 754 -14.24 -18.29 -26.70
CA ASP A 754 -14.84 -19.37 -25.90
C ASP A 754 -16.14 -18.92 -25.19
N TYR A 755 -16.82 -17.93 -25.78
CA TYR A 755 -18.26 -17.72 -25.62
C TYR A 755 -19.07 -18.84 -26.31
N SER A 756 -18.67 -20.11 -26.12
CA SER A 756 -19.45 -21.29 -26.47
C SER A 756 -20.75 -21.42 -25.64
N ARG A 757 -21.10 -20.39 -24.85
CA ARG A 757 -22.38 -20.25 -24.13
C ARG A 757 -23.03 -18.86 -24.25
N THR A 758 -22.78 -18.10 -25.31
CA THR A 758 -23.70 -17.01 -25.68
C THR A 758 -24.37 -17.36 -26.99
N GLY A 759 -25.69 -17.30 -27.02
CA GLY A 759 -26.45 -17.61 -28.23
C GLY A 759 -26.10 -16.71 -29.40
N SER A 760 -26.35 -17.22 -30.60
CA SER A 760 -26.24 -16.47 -31.85
C SER A 760 -27.60 -15.90 -32.27
N VAL A 761 -27.63 -14.66 -32.74
CA VAL A 761 -28.81 -14.07 -33.38
C VAL A 761 -28.72 -14.29 -34.88
N ILE A 762 -29.68 -15.02 -35.45
CA ILE A 762 -29.81 -15.20 -36.89
C ILE A 762 -30.92 -14.27 -37.36
N TRP A 763 -30.53 -13.18 -38.00
CA TRP A 763 -31.43 -12.13 -38.46
C TRP A 763 -31.79 -12.34 -39.93
N PHE A 764 -32.99 -12.86 -40.19
CA PHE A 764 -33.45 -13.06 -41.56
C PHE A 764 -34.09 -11.77 -42.07
N THR A 765 -33.61 -11.27 -43.20
CA THR A 765 -34.12 -10.08 -43.89
C THR A 765 -34.52 -10.42 -45.32
N GLY A 766 -35.55 -9.76 -45.84
CA GLY A 766 -36.09 -10.04 -47.18
C GLY A 766 -37.54 -9.57 -47.35
N LEU A 767 -38.00 -9.48 -48.59
CA LEU A 767 -39.37 -9.07 -48.93
C LEU A 767 -40.45 -9.96 -48.28
N SER A 768 -41.65 -9.44 -48.04
CA SER A 768 -42.79 -10.27 -47.61
C SER A 768 -43.00 -11.42 -48.61
N GLY A 769 -43.32 -12.63 -48.17
CA GLY A 769 -43.46 -13.79 -49.07
C GLY A 769 -42.14 -14.41 -49.59
N SER A 770 -40.97 -13.90 -49.18
CA SER A 770 -39.67 -14.47 -49.59
C SER A 770 -39.32 -15.83 -48.95
N GLY A 771 -40.05 -16.27 -47.93
CA GLY A 771 -39.83 -17.57 -47.27
C GLY A 771 -39.07 -17.51 -45.93
N LYS A 772 -38.78 -16.32 -45.39
CA LYS A 772 -38.07 -16.13 -44.10
C LYS A 772 -38.62 -16.99 -42.96
N THR A 773 -39.92 -16.85 -42.66
CA THR A 773 -40.56 -17.57 -41.55
C THR A 773 -40.50 -19.08 -41.74
N THR A 774 -40.77 -19.56 -42.96
CA THR A 774 -40.71 -20.98 -43.31
C THR A 774 -39.29 -21.56 -43.14
N ILE A 775 -38.26 -20.84 -43.58
CA ILE A 775 -36.86 -21.26 -43.41
C ILE A 775 -36.48 -21.22 -41.92
N ALA A 776 -36.83 -20.16 -41.18
CA ALA A 776 -36.53 -20.04 -39.76
C ALA A 776 -37.19 -21.14 -38.92
N GLU A 777 -38.44 -21.51 -39.19
CA GLU A 777 -39.14 -22.59 -38.49
C GLU A 777 -38.54 -23.97 -38.76
N LYS A 778 -38.18 -24.26 -40.03
CA LYS A 778 -37.51 -25.53 -40.36
C LYS A 778 -36.10 -25.59 -39.80
N LEU A 779 -35.34 -24.48 -39.87
CA LEU A 779 -34.01 -24.39 -39.28
C LEU A 779 -34.06 -24.58 -37.76
N LYS A 780 -35.05 -23.99 -37.08
CA LYS A 780 -35.30 -24.22 -35.64
C LYS A 780 -35.42 -25.72 -35.35
N LYS A 781 -36.29 -26.43 -36.06
CA LYS A 781 -36.49 -27.89 -35.86
C LYS A 781 -35.19 -28.67 -36.09
N GLN A 782 -34.38 -28.28 -37.06
CA GLN A 782 -33.11 -28.95 -37.33
C GLN A 782 -32.06 -28.66 -36.24
N LEU A 783 -31.96 -27.43 -35.76
CA LEU A 783 -31.08 -27.04 -34.65
C LEU A 783 -31.48 -27.72 -33.34
N GLU A 784 -32.77 -27.81 -33.04
CA GLU A 784 -33.29 -28.50 -31.85
C GLU A 784 -33.00 -30.02 -31.89
N LYS A 785 -33.08 -30.65 -33.07
CA LYS A 785 -32.64 -32.05 -33.27
C LYS A 785 -31.16 -32.25 -32.99
N SER A 786 -30.34 -31.20 -33.13
CA SER A 786 -28.92 -31.21 -32.77
C SER A 786 -28.65 -30.83 -31.31
N GLY A 787 -29.69 -30.78 -30.47
CA GLY A 787 -29.57 -30.53 -29.03
C GLY A 787 -29.43 -29.04 -28.65
N LYS A 788 -29.65 -28.11 -29.59
CA LYS A 788 -29.53 -26.67 -29.33
C LYS A 788 -30.87 -26.08 -28.86
N LYS A 789 -30.83 -25.15 -27.91
CA LYS A 789 -32.00 -24.40 -27.44
C LYS A 789 -32.25 -23.20 -28.33
N VAL A 790 -33.40 -23.17 -29.01
CA VAL A 790 -33.69 -22.16 -30.04
C VAL A 790 -35.01 -21.43 -29.76
N VAL A 791 -35.02 -20.11 -29.93
CA VAL A 791 -36.23 -19.29 -29.85
C VAL A 791 -36.40 -18.47 -31.13
N ILE A 792 -37.64 -18.30 -31.57
CA ILE A 792 -37.99 -17.38 -32.67
C ILE A 792 -38.62 -16.13 -32.05
N ILE A 793 -38.19 -14.95 -32.51
CA ILE A 793 -38.85 -13.68 -32.19
C ILE A 793 -39.70 -13.29 -33.39
N ASP A 794 -41.02 -13.31 -33.22
CA ASP A 794 -41.94 -12.81 -34.24
C ASP A 794 -42.00 -11.28 -34.22
N GLY A 795 -41.73 -10.66 -35.37
CA GLY A 795 -41.76 -9.21 -35.51
C GLY A 795 -43.17 -8.62 -35.38
N ASP A 796 -44.22 -9.39 -35.65
CA ASP A 796 -45.62 -8.98 -35.49
C ASP A 796 -46.03 -8.99 -34.00
N ASP A 797 -45.50 -9.92 -33.20
CA ASP A 797 -45.76 -9.97 -31.74
C ASP A 797 -45.13 -8.78 -31.01
N VAL A 798 -43.87 -8.44 -31.35
CA VAL A 798 -43.17 -7.28 -30.75
C VAL A 798 -43.89 -5.98 -31.11
N ARG A 799 -44.35 -5.87 -32.35
CA ARG A 799 -45.12 -4.72 -32.86
C ARG A 799 -46.45 -4.53 -32.12
N ASN A 800 -47.10 -5.63 -31.73
CA ASN A 800 -48.41 -5.64 -31.07
C ASN A 800 -48.37 -5.69 -29.54
N THR A 801 -47.21 -5.43 -28.92
CA THR A 801 -47.10 -5.38 -27.46
C THR A 801 -48.04 -4.33 -26.84
N VAL A 802 -48.64 -4.70 -25.69
CA VAL A 802 -49.74 -3.96 -25.01
C VAL A 802 -49.41 -2.48 -24.76
N ASN A 803 -48.13 -2.11 -24.68
CA ASN A 803 -47.68 -0.78 -24.28
C ASN A 803 -47.42 0.21 -25.42
N LYS A 804 -47.31 -0.20 -26.71
CA LYS A 804 -46.84 0.72 -27.77
C LYS A 804 -47.51 0.61 -29.16
N LYS A 805 -48.19 -0.48 -29.52
CA LYS A 805 -48.87 -0.71 -30.84
C LYS A 805 -48.26 0.10 -32.01
N LEU A 806 -47.16 -0.39 -32.58
CA LEU A 806 -46.42 0.33 -33.62
C LEU A 806 -47.06 0.18 -35.02
N GLY A 807 -47.08 1.27 -35.79
CA GLY A 807 -47.56 1.31 -37.18
C GLY A 807 -46.55 0.78 -38.21
N PHE A 808 -46.70 1.22 -39.46
CA PHE A 808 -45.80 0.87 -40.59
C PHE A 808 -45.04 2.08 -41.15
N SER A 809 -45.00 3.20 -40.42
CA SER A 809 -44.14 4.35 -40.77
C SER A 809 -42.65 3.99 -40.68
N ARG A 810 -41.77 4.81 -41.27
CA ARG A 810 -40.32 4.58 -41.22
C ARG A 810 -39.80 4.59 -39.78
N GLU A 811 -40.31 5.50 -38.96
CA GLU A 811 -40.01 5.67 -37.55
C GLU A 811 -40.50 4.47 -36.72
N ASP A 812 -41.73 4.01 -36.97
CA ASP A 812 -42.28 2.82 -36.31
C ASP A 812 -41.49 1.55 -36.67
N ILE A 813 -41.05 1.42 -37.92
CA ILE A 813 -40.20 0.31 -38.36
C ILE A 813 -38.84 0.38 -37.67
N LYS A 814 -38.24 1.57 -37.55
CA LYS A 814 -36.96 1.78 -36.85
C LYS A 814 -37.08 1.40 -35.37
N GLU A 815 -38.12 1.88 -34.69
CA GLU A 815 -38.37 1.55 -33.28
C GLU A 815 -38.69 0.07 -33.09
N ASN A 816 -39.47 -0.55 -33.98
CA ASN A 816 -39.74 -1.99 -33.93
C ASN A 816 -38.46 -2.82 -34.08
N ASN A 817 -37.59 -2.45 -35.04
CA ASN A 817 -36.30 -3.12 -35.23
C ASN A 817 -35.38 -2.95 -34.01
N ARG A 818 -35.39 -1.76 -33.38
CA ARG A 818 -34.65 -1.49 -32.13
C ARG A 818 -35.16 -2.39 -30.99
N LEU A 819 -36.47 -2.44 -30.76
CA LEU A 819 -37.09 -3.29 -29.73
C LEU A 819 -36.78 -4.78 -29.95
N ILE A 820 -36.84 -5.24 -31.19
CA ILE A 820 -36.49 -6.63 -31.55
C ILE A 820 -35.00 -6.88 -31.28
N SER A 821 -34.11 -5.94 -31.60
CA SER A 821 -32.66 -6.09 -31.34
C SER A 821 -32.34 -6.15 -29.84
N ASP A 822 -33.01 -5.33 -29.01
CA ASP A 822 -32.86 -5.35 -27.55
C ASP A 822 -33.36 -6.69 -26.98
N LEU A 823 -34.53 -7.15 -27.44
CA LEU A 823 -35.09 -8.44 -27.03
C LEU A 823 -34.21 -9.61 -27.45
N ALA A 824 -33.66 -9.58 -28.68
CA ALA A 824 -32.72 -10.59 -29.16
C ALA A 824 -31.46 -10.61 -28.28
N LYS A 825 -30.90 -9.45 -27.94
CA LYS A 825 -29.73 -9.34 -27.04
C LYS A 825 -30.00 -9.90 -25.65
N GLN A 826 -31.23 -9.77 -25.15
CA GLN A 826 -31.62 -10.38 -23.87
C GLN A 826 -31.74 -11.90 -24.00
N LYS A 827 -32.41 -12.39 -25.06
CA LYS A 827 -32.72 -13.81 -25.25
C LYS A 827 -31.50 -14.69 -25.55
N ILE A 828 -30.40 -14.14 -26.10
CA ILE A 828 -29.16 -14.92 -26.32
C ILE A 828 -28.46 -15.37 -25.02
N LYS A 829 -28.86 -14.84 -23.86
CA LYS A 829 -28.34 -15.30 -22.56
C LYS A 829 -28.86 -16.69 -22.18
N ASP A 830 -30.06 -17.03 -22.66
CA ASP A 830 -30.78 -18.24 -22.25
C ASP A 830 -30.98 -19.25 -23.39
N ASN A 831 -30.56 -18.94 -24.62
CA ASN A 831 -30.78 -19.77 -25.82
C ASN A 831 -29.50 -19.81 -26.66
N ASP A 832 -29.22 -20.94 -27.31
CA ASP A 832 -28.09 -21.12 -28.22
C ASP A 832 -28.31 -20.38 -29.55
N PHE A 833 -29.57 -20.27 -30.00
CA PHE A 833 -29.93 -19.49 -31.19
C PHE A 833 -31.22 -18.69 -30.97
N VAL A 834 -31.19 -17.42 -31.40
CA VAL A 834 -32.35 -16.54 -31.49
C VAL A 834 -32.58 -16.24 -32.97
N LEU A 835 -33.67 -16.75 -33.54
CA LEU A 835 -34.02 -16.56 -34.94
C LEU A 835 -35.01 -15.39 -35.08
N VAL A 836 -34.71 -14.43 -35.95
CA VAL A 836 -35.51 -13.21 -36.11
C VAL A 836 -35.95 -13.08 -37.58
N PRO A 837 -37.12 -13.64 -37.96
CA PRO A 837 -37.62 -13.58 -39.34
C PRO A 837 -38.47 -12.34 -39.61
N ILE A 838 -37.85 -11.21 -39.96
CA ILE A 838 -38.56 -9.94 -40.22
C ILE A 838 -38.20 -9.32 -41.57
N ILE A 839 -38.94 -8.28 -42.00
CA ILE A 839 -38.64 -7.63 -43.28
C ILE A 839 -37.36 -6.78 -43.18
N SER A 840 -37.21 -5.99 -42.11
CA SER A 840 -36.07 -5.08 -41.86
C SER A 840 -35.56 -4.36 -43.12
N PRO A 841 -36.36 -3.49 -43.76
CA PRO A 841 -36.08 -2.99 -45.11
C PRO A 841 -34.83 -2.11 -45.22
N CYS A 842 -34.49 -1.33 -44.20
CA CYS A 842 -33.40 -0.34 -44.26
C CYS A 842 -32.07 -0.91 -43.76
N ARG A 843 -30.96 -0.62 -44.47
CA ARG A 843 -29.62 -1.07 -44.08
C ARG A 843 -29.16 -0.50 -42.75
N GLU A 844 -29.46 0.77 -42.49
CA GLU A 844 -29.09 1.46 -41.24
C GLU A 844 -29.65 0.73 -40.01
N ASP A 845 -30.90 0.27 -40.06
CA ASP A 845 -31.54 -0.44 -38.94
C ASP A 845 -30.89 -1.80 -38.70
N ARG A 846 -30.48 -2.51 -39.75
CA ARG A 846 -29.78 -3.79 -39.65
C ARG A 846 -28.37 -3.61 -39.10
N ALA A 847 -27.67 -2.54 -39.50
CA ALA A 847 -26.38 -2.16 -38.94
C ALA A 847 -26.49 -1.78 -37.46
N ALA A 848 -27.54 -1.05 -37.07
CA ALA A 848 -27.83 -0.74 -35.68
C ALA A 848 -28.11 -2.02 -34.86
N ALA A 849 -28.94 -2.94 -35.38
CA ALA A 849 -29.19 -4.24 -34.75
C ALA A 849 -27.89 -5.06 -34.59
N ARG A 850 -27.01 -5.06 -35.60
CA ARG A 850 -25.67 -5.68 -35.53
C ARG A 850 -24.81 -5.04 -34.45
N SER A 851 -24.82 -3.72 -34.31
CA SER A 851 -24.09 -3.01 -33.25
C SER A 851 -24.62 -3.31 -31.84
N VAL A 852 -25.93 -3.50 -31.67
CA VAL A 852 -26.55 -3.87 -30.39
C VAL A 852 -26.18 -5.30 -29.99
N VAL A 853 -26.23 -6.22 -30.96
CA VAL A 853 -25.96 -7.64 -30.70
C VAL A 853 -24.46 -7.94 -30.58
N GLY A 854 -23.63 -7.31 -31.40
CA GLY A 854 -22.17 -7.50 -31.45
C GLY A 854 -21.75 -8.66 -32.35
N SER A 855 -20.67 -9.35 -32.00
CA SER A 855 -20.06 -10.44 -32.78
C SER A 855 -20.96 -11.67 -33.00
N ASN A 856 -22.07 -11.79 -32.26
CA ASN A 856 -22.98 -12.93 -32.32
C ASN A 856 -24.15 -12.72 -33.32
N PHE A 857 -24.11 -11.64 -34.11
CA PHE A 857 -25.15 -11.31 -35.09
C PHE A 857 -24.79 -11.81 -36.48
N PHE A 858 -25.68 -12.59 -37.09
CA PHE A 858 -25.55 -13.09 -38.46
C PHE A 858 -26.74 -12.66 -39.30
N GLU A 859 -26.48 -11.93 -40.39
CA GLU A 859 -27.50 -11.41 -41.32
C GLU A 859 -27.75 -12.39 -42.46
N PHE A 860 -28.92 -13.00 -42.47
CA PHE A 860 -29.36 -13.93 -43.52
C PHE A 860 -30.27 -13.20 -44.50
N PHE A 861 -29.76 -12.94 -45.70
CA PHE A 861 -30.54 -12.36 -46.77
C PHE A 861 -31.33 -13.43 -47.51
N ILE A 862 -32.64 -13.46 -47.29
CA ILE A 862 -33.55 -14.34 -48.02
C ILE A 862 -33.97 -13.63 -49.31
N ASN A 863 -33.15 -13.83 -50.33
CA ASN A 863 -33.29 -13.21 -51.64
C ASN A 863 -34.38 -13.96 -52.44
N CYS A 864 -35.42 -13.21 -52.81
CA CYS A 864 -36.50 -13.69 -53.65
C CYS A 864 -36.96 -12.51 -54.51
N PRO A 865 -37.03 -12.67 -55.85
CA PRO A 865 -37.60 -11.66 -56.73
C PRO A 865 -39.01 -11.25 -56.29
N ILE A 866 -39.34 -9.98 -56.45
CA ILE A 866 -40.61 -9.42 -55.98
C ILE A 866 -41.80 -10.02 -56.73
N GLU A 867 -41.65 -10.34 -58.02
CA GLU A 867 -42.67 -10.97 -58.85
C GLU A 867 -43.08 -12.33 -58.27
N LEU A 868 -42.10 -13.09 -57.77
CA LEU A 868 -42.35 -14.37 -57.12
C LEU A 868 -42.95 -14.19 -55.72
N CYS A 869 -42.54 -13.15 -54.99
CA CYS A 869 -43.16 -12.80 -53.71
C CYS A 869 -44.65 -12.43 -53.88
N ILE A 870 -44.99 -11.64 -54.90
CA ILE A 870 -46.37 -11.26 -55.27
C ILE A 870 -47.17 -12.51 -55.68
N LYS A 871 -46.56 -13.44 -56.44
CA LYS A 871 -47.24 -14.69 -56.82
C LYS A 871 -47.52 -15.58 -55.61
N ARG A 872 -46.62 -15.61 -54.63
CA ARG A 872 -46.76 -16.40 -53.39
C ARG A 872 -47.77 -15.79 -52.41
N ASP A 873 -47.86 -14.45 -52.37
CA ASP A 873 -48.67 -13.59 -51.47
C ASP A 873 -49.42 -14.29 -50.33
N VAL A 874 -48.67 -14.94 -49.45
CA VAL A 874 -49.22 -15.87 -48.45
C VAL A 874 -50.15 -15.16 -47.46
N LYS A 875 -49.91 -13.86 -47.21
CA LYS A 875 -50.70 -13.03 -46.29
C LYS A 875 -51.74 -12.14 -47.01
N GLY A 876 -51.86 -12.23 -48.33
CA GLY A 876 -52.76 -11.37 -49.14
C GLY A 876 -52.39 -9.89 -49.13
N LEU A 877 -51.15 -9.55 -48.72
CA LEU A 877 -50.70 -8.18 -48.50
C LEU A 877 -50.31 -7.50 -49.82
N TYR A 878 -49.71 -8.25 -50.76
CA TYR A 878 -49.41 -7.70 -52.08
C TYR A 878 -50.67 -7.42 -52.89
N LYS A 879 -51.68 -8.31 -52.81
CA LYS A 879 -52.98 -8.09 -53.45
C LYS A 879 -53.64 -6.80 -52.96
N LYS A 880 -53.61 -6.55 -51.64
CA LYS A 880 -54.16 -5.33 -51.03
C LYS A 880 -53.34 -4.09 -51.39
N ALA A 881 -52.00 -4.18 -51.36
CA ALA A 881 -51.13 -3.07 -51.75
C ALA A 881 -51.31 -2.69 -53.23
N LEU A 882 -51.40 -3.67 -54.13
CA LEU A 882 -51.64 -3.43 -55.56
C LEU A 882 -53.04 -2.91 -55.87
N ALA A 883 -54.03 -3.20 -55.02
CA ALA A 883 -55.37 -2.63 -55.09
C ALA A 883 -55.47 -1.21 -54.51
N GLY A 884 -54.36 -0.64 -53.98
CA GLY A 884 -54.34 0.67 -53.34
C GLY A 884 -54.94 0.69 -51.92
N GLU A 885 -55.13 -0.47 -51.29
CA GLU A 885 -55.63 -0.57 -49.91
C GLU A 885 -54.52 -0.39 -48.86
N ILE A 886 -53.24 -0.42 -49.26
CA ILE A 886 -52.07 -0.22 -48.39
C ILE A 886 -51.08 0.73 -49.08
N ASP A 887 -51.07 2.01 -48.68
CA ASP A 887 -50.36 3.07 -49.39
C ASP A 887 -48.81 2.99 -49.31
N ASN A 888 -48.25 2.44 -48.23
CA ASN A 888 -46.80 2.47 -47.94
C ASN A 888 -46.17 1.06 -47.84
N PHE A 889 -46.64 0.12 -48.65
CA PHE A 889 -46.18 -1.27 -48.56
C PHE A 889 -44.74 -1.45 -49.06
N ILE A 890 -43.92 -2.12 -48.24
CA ILE A 890 -42.48 -2.30 -48.46
C ILE A 890 -42.24 -3.05 -49.78
N GLY A 891 -41.44 -2.44 -50.67
CA GLY A 891 -41.08 -3.00 -51.98
C GLY A 891 -42.09 -2.73 -53.11
N ILE A 892 -43.28 -2.20 -52.82
CA ILE A 892 -44.27 -1.76 -53.82
C ILE A 892 -44.35 -0.23 -53.89
N ALA A 893 -44.38 0.44 -52.73
CA ALA A 893 -44.42 1.89 -52.66
C ALA A 893 -43.01 2.50 -52.75
N ASN A 894 -42.86 3.54 -53.59
CA ASN A 894 -41.60 4.29 -53.71
C ASN A 894 -41.16 4.94 -52.40
N SER A 895 -42.10 5.22 -51.50
CA SER A 895 -41.87 5.80 -50.17
C SER A 895 -41.23 4.82 -49.17
N ASN A 896 -41.21 3.51 -49.46
CA ASN A 896 -40.68 2.49 -48.55
C ASN A 896 -39.94 1.35 -49.31
N PRO A 897 -38.79 1.65 -49.93
CA PRO A 897 -38.03 0.66 -50.69
C PRO A 897 -37.38 -0.38 -49.76
N TYR A 898 -37.23 -1.60 -50.26
CA TYR A 898 -36.39 -2.61 -49.60
C TYR A 898 -34.94 -2.43 -50.03
N GLU A 899 -34.06 -2.10 -49.08
CA GLU A 899 -32.64 -1.95 -49.35
C GLU A 899 -31.92 -3.30 -49.21
N ILE A 900 -31.40 -3.81 -50.33
CA ILE A 900 -30.67 -5.07 -50.40
C ILE A 900 -29.42 -5.00 -49.48
N PRO A 901 -29.18 -6.01 -48.62
CA PRO A 901 -27.94 -6.12 -47.85
C PRO A 901 -26.71 -6.15 -48.77
N LEU A 902 -25.70 -5.32 -48.49
CA LEU A 902 -24.47 -5.29 -49.30
C LEU A 902 -23.54 -6.47 -48.98
N ASN A 903 -23.44 -6.83 -47.69
CA ASN A 903 -22.55 -7.87 -47.20
C ASN A 903 -23.31 -8.77 -46.20
N PRO A 904 -24.34 -9.51 -46.63
CA PRO A 904 -25.00 -10.46 -45.74
C PRO A 904 -24.03 -11.59 -45.37
N ASP A 905 -24.19 -12.13 -44.16
CA ASP A 905 -23.40 -13.29 -43.71
C ASP A 905 -23.76 -14.55 -44.51
N LEU A 906 -25.03 -14.66 -44.93
CA LEU A 906 -25.51 -15.70 -45.84
C LEU A 906 -26.58 -15.12 -46.78
N GLU A 907 -26.46 -15.41 -48.07
CA GLU A 907 -27.51 -15.15 -49.06
C GLU A 907 -28.19 -16.46 -49.47
N VAL A 908 -29.52 -16.49 -49.43
CA VAL A 908 -30.34 -17.65 -49.82
C VAL A 908 -31.31 -17.23 -50.93
N LYS A 909 -31.10 -17.75 -52.14
CA LYS A 909 -31.92 -17.48 -53.33
C LYS A 909 -33.08 -18.47 -53.43
N THR A 910 -34.28 -18.06 -52.98
CA THR A 910 -35.43 -18.97 -52.85
C THR A 910 -36.20 -19.24 -54.15
N GLN A 911 -35.77 -18.62 -55.25
CA GLN A 911 -36.21 -18.95 -56.61
C GLN A 911 -35.39 -20.10 -57.23
N GLU A 912 -34.19 -20.35 -56.69
CA GLU A 912 -33.21 -21.33 -57.19
C GLU A 912 -33.01 -22.51 -56.22
N SER A 913 -33.69 -22.52 -55.08
CA SER A 913 -33.51 -23.56 -54.06
C SER A 913 -34.83 -23.93 -53.41
N SER A 914 -35.02 -25.23 -53.17
CA SER A 914 -36.13 -25.71 -52.35
C SER A 914 -35.99 -25.22 -50.90
N VAL A 915 -37.06 -25.35 -50.11
CA VAL A 915 -37.01 -24.97 -48.68
C VAL A 915 -35.98 -25.81 -47.93
N ASP A 916 -35.88 -27.11 -48.24
CA ASP A 916 -34.94 -28.00 -47.54
C ASP A 916 -33.48 -27.69 -47.92
N GLU A 917 -33.19 -27.42 -49.19
CA GLU A 917 -31.87 -26.95 -49.64
C GLU A 917 -31.50 -25.59 -49.02
N SER A 918 -32.47 -24.69 -48.88
CA SER A 918 -32.28 -23.38 -48.24
C SER A 918 -31.93 -23.50 -46.75
N VAL A 919 -32.58 -24.44 -46.07
CA VAL A 919 -32.36 -24.75 -44.66
C VAL A 919 -31.02 -25.47 -44.47
N GLU A 920 -30.64 -26.38 -45.38
CA GLU A 920 -29.33 -27.04 -45.36
C GLU A 920 -28.19 -26.04 -45.57
N LYS A 921 -28.31 -25.11 -46.52
CA LYS A 921 -27.35 -24.00 -46.70
C LYS A 921 -27.18 -23.15 -45.43
N ALA A 922 -28.29 -22.82 -44.78
CA ALA A 922 -28.28 -22.12 -43.49
C ALA A 922 -27.58 -22.93 -42.39
N PHE A 923 -27.89 -24.22 -42.29
CA PHE A 923 -27.31 -25.12 -41.30
C PHE A 923 -25.80 -25.33 -41.53
N ASP A 924 -25.36 -25.50 -42.77
CA ASP A 924 -23.96 -25.65 -43.12
C ASP A 924 -23.15 -24.37 -42.93
N PHE A 925 -23.75 -23.20 -43.19
CA PHE A 925 -23.15 -21.92 -42.79
C PHE A 925 -22.86 -21.90 -41.28
N LEU A 926 -23.83 -22.28 -40.46
CA LEU A 926 -23.66 -22.31 -38.99
C LEU A 926 -22.61 -23.34 -38.54
N LYS A 927 -22.52 -24.49 -39.21
CA LYS A 927 -21.39 -25.45 -39.00
C LYS A 927 -20.06 -24.83 -39.37
N SER A 928 -19.97 -24.13 -40.52
CA SER A 928 -18.72 -23.51 -40.98
C SER A 928 -18.20 -22.43 -40.02
N LYS A 929 -19.12 -21.78 -39.28
CA LYS A 929 -18.83 -20.83 -38.21
C LYS A 929 -18.57 -21.50 -36.84
N LYS A 930 -18.57 -22.83 -36.77
CA LYS A 930 -18.40 -23.63 -35.54
C LYS A 930 -19.44 -23.32 -34.45
N LEU A 931 -20.67 -22.99 -34.86
CA LEU A 931 -21.78 -22.68 -33.93
C LEU A 931 -22.65 -23.90 -33.60
N ILE A 932 -22.65 -24.91 -34.48
CA ILE A 932 -23.40 -26.16 -34.33
C ILE A 932 -22.45 -27.29 -33.98
#